data_AF-A0A2N9YIU7-F1
#
_entry.id   AF-A0A2N9YIU7-F1
#
_cell.length_a   1.000
_cell.length_b   1.000
_cell.length_c   1.000
_cell.angle_alpha   90.00
_cell.angle_beta   90.00
_cell.angle_gamma   90.00
#
_symmetry.space_group_name_H-M   'P 1'
#
loop_
_entity.id
_entity.type
_entity.pdbx_description
1 polymer ?
#
loop_
_entity_poly.entity_id
_entity_poly.type
_entity_poly.pdbx_seq_one_letter_code
_entity_poly.pdbx_strand_id
1 'polypeptide(L)'
;MTTSIQSYYRELDDLRRIGGGVNEGNLRRAFENLLKEIAEEHQLIVLAEYPIKKTTGNLRVDGAVIDRLRLVHGWWEAKDEKDDLDTEISLKLAKGYPSDNIIFEDTRTAVLYQHHEEAFRTPIENAKQFEKLLTRFFDYELPQVQNFRLARDKFLSELPDVSKALIQLLEKAHTDNLKFHQQAQQFLALCQRSIGQNVTRNHVDEMLIQHILTDQVFRAVFPDSNFHRENHLAVAIGELERSFFLGETRINLLKRLEPYFAAIRQAAASTVTSHEKQTFLKQVYEDFYTAYNPKDADKLGIVYTPQEAVRFIISGCDWLAQEHFNKSLIDKDLDILDPCTGTGTFIVDLLDFWRGQNKELVRKFMQEVHANEVSILSYYIACLNIEQTFYEITHEWQEFKGLCLVNTLDNVGFEQTHSGAISDIFGSLTDENHLRIQAQNKRKIPIILGNPPYNANQQNENDNNKNDVAIAIDKRIKDTYLSESTAQKTKLYDPYVRFFRWASDRLGEKGILGFVTNRSYLDSRSFDGFRKTIAKEFQEVWIVDLMSDVRKNPKISGTKHNIFGIQAGVAIVFLVRNPALNGCKIHHLALDDFLPAIEKRRWLKSHSLQKLAKTGQFDLIRPNPQGLWLNQPTEDWADYLPIASKEAKAGRSQEAIFKLHSLGVVTNRDEWVYDFSEKEVNQKVNFLIDNYEQKRLNSELIDTEIKWTRAVKNDLAKNVAYSYDEKCVIDSVYRPFIIKKLYFNQKLNEMQYKLRDIFGVYPNSNFENVVICFSNVTTNKQFFMIATNVIPDLHLTGDTVAIALYTYAKDNTRQDNITDWALTQFREHYQTTEIEKTDIFHYVYAVLHNPAYREKFALNLKQEFPRIPFYNDFFKWKNWGARLIQLHVNFETITPYAFTRVDSETKTNKVRLKADKTSHLIEIDSETQLKNIPEIAWQYQLGNRSALEWVLDQYKEKTPKDPTIREKFNNYHFADYKETVIDLLGKVCTVSVETMGIVGEML
;
A
#
# COMPACT_ATOMS: atom_id res chain seq x y z
N MET A 1 28.95 -4.16 0.25
CA MET A 1 30.27 -4.66 -0.20
C MET A 1 31.34 -4.89 0.90
N THR A 2 31.88 -3.86 1.60
CA THR A 2 32.99 -4.07 2.59
C THR A 2 32.66 -5.08 3.71
N THR A 3 31.43 -5.07 4.22
CA THR A 3 30.94 -6.03 5.24
C THR A 3 30.88 -7.46 4.70
N SER A 4 30.51 -7.64 3.43
CA SER A 4 30.43 -8.95 2.76
C SER A 4 31.80 -9.58 2.56
N ILE A 5 32.81 -8.78 2.21
CA ILE A 5 34.20 -9.23 2.12
C ILE A 5 34.71 -9.72 3.50
N GLN A 6 34.35 -9.01 4.58
CA GLN A 6 34.69 -9.46 5.95
C GLN A 6 33.93 -10.72 6.37
N SER A 7 32.72 -10.94 5.87
CA SER A 7 31.96 -12.18 6.06
C SER A 7 32.66 -13.35 5.36
N TYR A 8 33.04 -13.14 4.09
CA TYR A 8 33.77 -14.09 3.28
C TYR A 8 35.11 -14.52 3.90
N TYR A 9 35.91 -13.59 4.44
CA TYR A 9 37.16 -13.95 5.12
C TYR A 9 36.94 -14.81 6.37
N ARG A 10 35.88 -14.52 7.14
CA ARG A 10 35.53 -15.35 8.30
C ARG A 10 35.10 -16.75 7.87
N GLU A 11 34.29 -16.85 6.81
CA GLU A 11 33.87 -18.14 6.25
C GLU A 11 35.07 -18.96 5.76
N LEU A 12 36.03 -18.34 5.07
CA LEU A 12 37.28 -19.00 4.65
C LEU A 12 38.13 -19.46 5.85
N ASP A 13 38.28 -18.64 6.88
CA ASP A 13 39.04 -18.99 8.08
C ASP A 13 38.43 -20.17 8.84
N ASP A 14 37.09 -20.20 8.94
CA ASP A 14 36.36 -21.30 9.57
C ASP A 14 36.50 -22.60 8.75
N LEU A 15 36.41 -22.52 7.41
CA LEU A 15 36.61 -23.65 6.51
C LEU A 15 38.05 -24.20 6.59
N ARG A 16 39.06 -23.35 6.77
CA ARG A 16 40.46 -23.74 6.95
C ARG A 16 40.73 -24.43 8.29
N ARG A 17 40.00 -24.07 9.35
CA ARG A 17 40.14 -24.67 10.71
C ARG A 17 39.55 -26.07 10.81
N ILE A 18 38.51 -26.37 10.03
CA ILE A 18 37.89 -27.70 9.97
C ILE A 18 38.68 -28.51 8.94
N GLY A 19 39.69 -29.28 9.37
CA GLY A 19 40.74 -29.91 8.55
C GLY A 19 40.35 -30.85 7.38
N GLY A 20 39.09 -30.87 6.93
CA GLY A 20 38.62 -31.46 5.67
C GLY A 20 38.01 -30.43 4.68
N GLY A 21 38.14 -29.13 4.94
CA GLY A 21 37.48 -28.03 4.23
C GLY A 21 38.15 -27.51 2.95
N VAL A 22 39.34 -28.00 2.58
CA VAL A 22 40.09 -27.55 1.38
C VAL A 22 39.71 -28.33 0.11
N ASN A 23 38.51 -28.92 0.08
CA ASN A 23 37.96 -29.51 -1.14
C ASN A 23 37.36 -28.39 -2.00
N GLU A 24 37.67 -28.38 -3.30
CA GLU A 24 37.23 -27.39 -4.31
C GLU A 24 35.76 -26.97 -4.16
N GLY A 25 34.86 -27.94 -3.90
CA GLY A 25 33.42 -27.69 -3.73
C GLY A 25 33.01 -26.85 -2.51
N ASN A 26 33.82 -26.77 -1.45
CA ASN A 26 33.51 -25.96 -0.27
C ASN A 26 34.03 -24.52 -0.41
N LEU A 27 35.24 -24.36 -0.98
CA LEU A 27 35.83 -23.03 -1.23
C LEU A 27 35.01 -22.26 -2.28
N ARG A 28 34.56 -22.96 -3.33
CA ARG A 28 33.64 -22.43 -4.34
C ARG A 28 32.35 -21.86 -3.74
N ARG A 29 31.79 -22.49 -2.69
CA ARG A 29 30.55 -22.03 -2.04
C ARG A 29 30.73 -20.72 -1.27
N ALA A 30 31.88 -20.53 -0.62
CA ALA A 30 32.18 -19.28 0.09
C ALA A 30 32.24 -18.09 -0.88
N PHE A 31 32.89 -18.27 -2.03
CA PHE A 31 32.95 -17.24 -3.07
C PHE A 31 31.56 -17.00 -3.72
N GLU A 32 30.77 -18.05 -3.93
CA GLU A 32 29.38 -17.93 -4.38
C GLU A 32 28.53 -17.11 -3.39
N ASN A 33 28.66 -17.34 -2.08
CA ASN A 33 27.95 -16.59 -1.05
C ASN A 33 28.33 -15.11 -1.05
N LEU A 34 29.62 -14.80 -1.19
CA LEU A 34 30.10 -13.42 -1.34
C LEU A 34 29.44 -12.73 -2.54
N LEU A 35 29.44 -13.38 -3.71
CA LEU A 35 28.81 -12.82 -4.90
C LEU A 35 27.30 -12.65 -4.73
N LYS A 36 26.60 -13.56 -4.02
CA LYS A 36 25.16 -13.43 -3.74
C LYS A 36 24.85 -12.21 -2.91
N GLU A 37 25.58 -11.99 -1.81
CA GLU A 37 25.37 -10.82 -0.95
C GLU A 37 25.54 -9.51 -1.73
N ILE A 38 26.55 -9.43 -2.60
CA ILE A 38 26.83 -8.23 -3.40
C ILE A 38 25.82 -8.09 -4.54
N ALA A 39 25.49 -9.17 -5.25
CA ALA A 39 24.52 -9.16 -6.34
C ALA A 39 23.15 -8.65 -5.87
N GLU A 40 22.73 -8.99 -4.64
CA GLU A 40 21.50 -8.48 -4.05
C GLU A 40 21.49 -6.94 -3.89
N GLU A 41 22.62 -6.32 -3.53
CA GLU A 41 22.78 -4.85 -3.47
C GLU A 41 22.53 -4.21 -4.85
N HIS A 42 22.88 -4.91 -5.93
CA HIS A 42 22.71 -4.50 -7.32
C HIS A 42 21.39 -5.01 -7.97
N GLN A 43 20.50 -5.65 -7.22
CA GLN A 43 19.28 -6.29 -7.74
C GLN A 43 19.51 -7.41 -8.78
N LEU A 44 20.69 -8.03 -8.73
CA LEU A 44 21.11 -9.16 -9.55
C LEU A 44 20.97 -10.48 -8.78
N ILE A 45 21.03 -11.59 -9.51
CA ILE A 45 20.87 -12.96 -9.01
C ILE A 45 22.11 -13.76 -9.42
N VAL A 46 22.67 -14.55 -8.50
CA VAL A 46 23.75 -15.49 -8.81
C VAL A 46 23.19 -16.88 -9.03
N LEU A 47 23.50 -17.48 -10.18
CA LEU A 47 23.20 -18.88 -10.49
C LEU A 47 24.48 -19.71 -10.48
N ALA A 48 24.46 -20.83 -9.75
CA ALA A 48 25.51 -21.84 -9.80
C ALA A 48 25.37 -22.73 -11.05
N GLU A 49 26.49 -23.28 -11.50
CA GLU A 49 26.57 -24.28 -12.59
C GLU A 49 25.95 -23.81 -13.92
N TYR A 50 26.29 -22.59 -14.33
CA TYR A 50 25.66 -21.94 -15.48
C TYR A 50 26.13 -22.56 -16.81
N PRO A 51 25.21 -23.05 -17.67
CA PRO A 51 25.57 -23.63 -18.96
C PRO A 51 25.87 -22.57 -20.02
N ILE A 52 26.90 -22.80 -20.83
CA ILE A 52 27.25 -21.99 -22.00
C ILE A 52 26.99 -22.83 -23.26
N LYS A 53 26.05 -22.37 -24.10
CA LYS A 53 25.71 -23.04 -25.37
C LYS A 53 26.80 -22.81 -26.41
N LYS A 54 27.35 -23.89 -26.98
CA LYS A 54 28.24 -23.86 -28.15
C LYS A 54 27.70 -24.73 -29.29
N THR A 55 28.19 -24.47 -30.50
CA THR A 55 27.94 -25.27 -31.70
C THR A 55 28.53 -26.69 -31.65
N THR A 56 29.50 -26.96 -30.76
CA THR A 56 30.28 -28.21 -30.70
C THR A 56 30.31 -28.91 -29.34
N GLY A 57 29.40 -28.58 -28.41
CA GLY A 57 29.27 -29.25 -27.11
C GLY A 57 28.66 -28.37 -26.01
N ASN A 58 28.43 -28.94 -24.82
CA ASN A 58 27.95 -28.22 -23.64
C ASN A 58 29.12 -27.84 -22.73
N LEU A 59 29.35 -26.55 -22.54
CA LEU A 59 30.33 -25.99 -21.60
C LEU A 59 29.60 -25.51 -20.34
N ARG A 60 30.23 -25.57 -19.16
CA ARG A 60 29.62 -25.14 -17.90
C ARG A 60 30.64 -24.38 -17.05
N VAL A 61 30.27 -23.19 -16.61
CA VAL A 61 31.04 -22.40 -15.62
C VAL A 61 30.53 -22.67 -14.22
N ASP A 62 31.32 -22.32 -13.22
CA ASP A 62 30.91 -22.42 -11.82
C ASP A 62 29.71 -21.54 -11.48
N GLY A 63 29.56 -20.39 -12.12
CA GLY A 63 28.31 -19.64 -12.08
C GLY A 63 28.26 -18.38 -12.93
N ALA A 64 27.11 -17.74 -12.90
CA ALA A 64 26.85 -16.47 -13.58
C ALA A 64 26.04 -15.53 -12.70
N VAL A 65 26.31 -14.23 -12.83
CA VAL A 65 25.51 -13.14 -12.28
C VAL A 65 24.58 -12.65 -13.38
N ILE A 66 23.28 -12.63 -13.09
CA ILE A 66 22.22 -12.32 -14.05
C ILE A 66 21.22 -11.33 -13.46
N ASP A 67 20.42 -10.68 -14.30
CA ASP A 67 19.26 -9.91 -13.84
C ASP A 67 17.95 -10.72 -13.89
N ARG A 68 16.84 -10.05 -13.54
CA ARG A 68 15.48 -10.64 -13.58
C ARG A 68 15.00 -10.99 -14.99
N LEU A 69 15.60 -10.39 -16.03
CA LEU A 69 15.37 -10.72 -17.44
C LEU A 69 16.28 -11.84 -17.93
N ARG A 70 17.09 -12.43 -17.03
CA ARG A 70 18.07 -13.49 -17.30
C ARG A 70 19.18 -13.06 -18.26
N LEU A 71 19.40 -11.75 -18.42
CA LEU A 71 20.59 -11.27 -19.13
C LEU A 71 21.79 -11.49 -18.22
N VAL A 72 22.86 -12.06 -18.77
CA VAL A 72 24.09 -12.26 -18.01
C VAL A 72 24.83 -10.94 -17.90
N HIS A 73 25.25 -10.59 -16.68
CA HIS A 73 26.07 -9.44 -16.31
C HIS A 73 27.54 -9.84 -16.12
N GLY A 74 27.81 -11.07 -15.69
CA GLY A 74 29.16 -11.61 -15.64
C GLY A 74 29.19 -13.09 -15.24
N TRP A 75 30.36 -13.71 -15.38
CA TRP A 75 30.61 -15.11 -15.01
C TRP A 75 31.66 -15.20 -13.91
N TRP A 76 31.73 -16.36 -13.26
CA TRP A 76 32.84 -16.65 -12.36
C TRP A 76 33.21 -18.13 -12.40
N GLU A 77 34.48 -18.39 -12.10
CA GLU A 77 35.10 -19.71 -12.05
C GLU A 77 36.09 -19.73 -10.87
N ALA A 78 35.89 -20.67 -9.96
CA ALA A 78 36.75 -20.87 -8.79
C ALA A 78 37.64 -22.09 -9.01
N LYS A 79 38.86 -22.05 -8.48
CA LYS A 79 39.85 -23.14 -8.53
C LYS A 79 40.40 -23.42 -7.14
N ASP A 80 41.06 -24.55 -6.98
CA ASP A 80 41.69 -24.88 -5.71
C ASP A 80 43.06 -24.18 -5.56
N GLU A 81 43.56 -24.12 -4.33
CA GLU A 81 44.82 -23.43 -4.05
C GLU A 81 46.09 -24.19 -4.53
N LYS A 82 45.94 -25.36 -5.15
CA LYS A 82 47.04 -26.21 -5.65
C LYS A 82 47.22 -26.10 -7.16
N ASP A 83 46.20 -25.63 -7.87
CA ASP A 83 46.24 -25.37 -9.30
C ASP A 83 47.08 -24.11 -9.62
N ASP A 84 47.72 -24.10 -10.78
CA ASP A 84 48.28 -22.87 -11.36
C ASP A 84 47.17 -22.11 -12.09
N LEU A 85 46.72 -21.03 -11.44
CA LEU A 85 45.61 -20.21 -11.92
C LEU A 85 45.82 -19.70 -13.35
N ASP A 86 47.05 -19.33 -13.74
CA ASP A 86 47.31 -18.79 -15.09
C ASP A 86 47.24 -19.87 -16.18
N THR A 87 47.69 -21.09 -15.85
CA THR A 87 47.55 -22.26 -16.71
C THR A 87 46.07 -22.63 -16.88
N GLU A 88 45.29 -22.63 -15.80
CA GLU A 88 43.85 -22.92 -15.83
C GLU A 88 43.06 -21.87 -16.61
N ILE A 89 43.32 -20.57 -16.41
CA ILE A 89 42.72 -19.49 -17.20
C ILE A 89 42.97 -19.74 -18.69
N SER A 90 44.22 -20.01 -19.07
CA SER A 90 44.60 -20.26 -20.46
C SER A 90 43.85 -21.45 -21.07
N LEU A 91 43.74 -22.56 -20.31
CA LEU A 91 43.00 -23.75 -20.75
C LEU A 91 41.50 -23.50 -20.87
N LYS A 92 40.90 -22.73 -19.96
CA LYS A 92 39.47 -22.40 -19.96
C LYS A 92 39.14 -21.46 -21.12
N LEU A 93 39.94 -20.43 -21.35
CA LEU A 93 39.79 -19.54 -22.51
C LEU A 93 39.99 -20.29 -23.84
N ALA A 94 40.95 -21.22 -23.93
CA ALA A 94 41.13 -22.08 -25.10
C ALA A 94 39.94 -23.04 -25.32
N LYS A 95 39.32 -23.53 -24.24
CA LYS A 95 38.04 -24.26 -24.28
C LYS A 95 36.85 -23.34 -24.57
N GLY A 96 37.07 -22.03 -24.74
CA GLY A 96 36.13 -20.96 -25.07
C GLY A 96 35.12 -20.66 -23.98
N TYR A 97 35.59 -20.58 -22.74
CA TYR A 97 34.93 -19.82 -21.68
C TYR A 97 34.84 -18.34 -22.07
N PRO A 98 33.85 -17.60 -21.55
CA PRO A 98 33.68 -16.18 -21.86
C PRO A 98 34.86 -15.38 -21.31
N SER A 99 35.18 -14.26 -21.96
CA SER A 99 36.23 -13.34 -21.51
C SER A 99 35.79 -11.86 -21.54
N ASP A 100 34.49 -11.63 -21.73
CA ASP A 100 33.89 -10.29 -21.75
C ASP A 100 33.69 -9.70 -20.35
N ASN A 101 33.35 -10.53 -19.36
CA ASN A 101 33.29 -10.16 -17.94
C ASN A 101 33.29 -11.42 -17.05
N ILE A 102 34.45 -11.96 -16.71
CA ILE A 102 34.58 -13.17 -15.89
C ILE A 102 35.62 -12.99 -14.78
N ILE A 103 35.31 -13.49 -13.59
CA ILE A 103 36.28 -13.63 -12.49
C ILE A 103 36.81 -15.06 -12.45
N PHE A 104 38.14 -15.19 -12.43
CA PHE A 104 38.84 -16.43 -12.06
C PHE A 104 39.49 -16.23 -10.69
N GLU A 105 39.32 -17.17 -9.77
CA GLU A 105 39.89 -17.06 -8.43
C GLU A 105 40.32 -18.42 -7.84
N ASP A 106 41.34 -18.42 -6.99
CA ASP A 106 41.89 -19.61 -6.31
C ASP A 106 41.95 -19.44 -4.78
N THR A 107 41.12 -18.56 -4.22
CA THR A 107 41.09 -18.08 -2.81
C THR A 107 42.33 -17.32 -2.32
N ARG A 108 43.38 -17.20 -3.14
CA ARG A 108 44.56 -16.36 -2.88
C ARG A 108 44.63 -15.15 -3.81
N THR A 109 44.28 -15.36 -5.08
CA THR A 109 44.34 -14.39 -6.16
C THR A 109 43.00 -14.37 -6.89
N ALA A 110 42.53 -13.17 -7.23
CA ALA A 110 41.39 -12.98 -8.12
C ALA A 110 41.85 -12.22 -9.37
N VAL A 111 41.41 -12.72 -10.53
CA VAL A 111 41.72 -12.18 -11.86
C VAL A 111 40.40 -11.89 -12.58
N LEU A 112 40.24 -10.65 -13.03
CA LEU A 112 39.09 -10.18 -13.79
C LEU A 112 39.47 -10.02 -15.25
N TYR A 113 38.78 -10.74 -16.13
CA TYR A 113 38.85 -10.54 -17.58
C TYR A 113 37.67 -9.70 -18.05
N GLN A 114 37.97 -8.67 -18.84
CA GLN A 114 36.98 -7.83 -19.52
C GLN A 114 37.47 -7.48 -20.93
N HIS A 115 36.55 -7.34 -21.89
CA HIS A 115 36.89 -7.06 -23.29
C HIS A 115 37.90 -8.06 -23.90
N HIS A 116 37.84 -9.33 -23.49
CA HIS A 116 38.76 -10.39 -23.90
C HIS A 116 40.21 -10.23 -23.42
N GLU A 117 40.48 -9.32 -22.48
CA GLU A 117 41.81 -9.08 -21.90
C GLU A 117 41.77 -9.13 -20.37
N GLU A 118 42.94 -9.36 -19.75
CA GLU A 118 43.06 -9.26 -18.29
C GLU A 118 42.94 -7.79 -17.87
N ALA A 119 41.84 -7.44 -17.22
CA ALA A 119 41.50 -6.07 -16.85
C ALA A 119 42.00 -5.69 -15.45
N PHE A 120 42.08 -6.68 -14.55
CA PHE A 120 42.51 -6.45 -13.17
C PHE A 120 42.93 -7.75 -12.48
N ARG A 121 44.01 -7.71 -11.69
CA ARG A 121 44.48 -8.83 -10.87
C ARG A 121 44.85 -8.34 -9.48
N THR A 122 44.47 -9.10 -8.46
CA THR A 122 44.79 -8.73 -7.08
C THR A 122 44.86 -9.93 -6.14
N PRO A 123 45.75 -9.89 -5.12
CA PRO A 123 45.65 -10.80 -3.98
C PRO A 123 44.33 -10.56 -3.24
N ILE A 124 43.59 -11.63 -2.95
CA ILE A 124 42.30 -11.58 -2.24
C ILE A 124 42.49 -11.00 -0.84
N GLU A 125 43.61 -11.27 -0.15
CA GLU A 125 43.91 -10.69 1.17
C GLU A 125 43.96 -9.15 1.18
N ASN A 126 44.20 -8.52 0.03
CA ASN A 126 44.16 -7.06 -0.09
C ASN A 126 42.72 -6.58 -0.28
N ALA A 127 41.98 -6.47 0.83
CA ALA A 127 40.56 -6.12 0.84
C ALA A 127 40.19 -4.91 -0.02
N LYS A 128 41.02 -3.85 -0.03
CA LYS A 128 40.75 -2.63 -0.80
C LYS A 128 40.86 -2.85 -2.31
N GLN A 129 41.83 -3.65 -2.75
CA GLN A 129 41.99 -3.95 -4.17
C GLN A 129 41.00 -5.03 -4.64
N PHE A 130 40.68 -5.99 -3.77
CA PHE A 130 39.65 -6.99 -4.05
C PHE A 130 38.25 -6.36 -4.15
N GLU A 131 37.91 -5.42 -3.26
CA GLU A 131 36.69 -4.60 -3.37
C GLU A 131 36.63 -3.84 -4.71
N LYS A 132 37.75 -3.27 -5.15
CA LYS A 132 37.85 -2.60 -6.44
C LYS A 132 37.65 -3.55 -7.62
N LEU A 133 38.14 -4.79 -7.54
CA LEU A 133 37.90 -5.83 -8.55
C LEU A 133 36.41 -6.16 -8.63
N LEU A 134 35.78 -6.43 -7.49
CA LEU A 134 34.35 -6.76 -7.42
C LEU A 134 33.49 -5.58 -7.92
N THR A 135 33.81 -4.34 -7.53
CA THR A 135 33.13 -3.15 -8.04
C THR A 135 33.22 -3.08 -9.57
N ARG A 136 34.43 -3.29 -10.15
CA ARG A 136 34.60 -3.32 -11.61
C ARG A 136 33.80 -4.42 -12.30
N PHE A 137 33.66 -5.58 -11.66
CA PHE A 137 32.90 -6.70 -12.19
C PHE A 137 31.39 -6.40 -12.21
N PHE A 138 30.85 -5.85 -11.12
CA PHE A 138 29.42 -5.54 -10.97
C PHE A 138 28.99 -4.26 -11.71
N ASP A 139 29.90 -3.30 -11.92
CA ASP A 139 29.62 -2.08 -12.69
C ASP A 139 29.77 -2.27 -14.21
N TYR A 140 30.30 -3.42 -14.64
CA TYR A 140 30.50 -3.71 -16.06
C TYR A 140 29.21 -4.13 -16.73
N GLU A 141 28.89 -3.49 -17.85
CA GLU A 141 27.70 -3.80 -18.64
C GLU A 141 28.08 -4.54 -19.92
N LEU A 142 27.68 -5.81 -20.00
CA LEU A 142 27.89 -6.61 -21.20
C LEU A 142 27.13 -6.04 -22.41
N PRO A 143 27.65 -6.15 -23.65
CA PRO A 143 27.00 -5.61 -24.84
C PRO A 143 25.54 -6.05 -25.02
N GLN A 144 25.21 -7.29 -24.64
CA GLN A 144 23.83 -7.79 -24.68
C GLN A 144 22.89 -7.06 -23.72
N VAL A 145 23.36 -6.71 -22.52
CA VAL A 145 22.60 -5.95 -21.51
C VAL A 145 22.39 -4.53 -22.01
N GLN A 146 23.46 -3.91 -22.51
CA GLN A 146 23.42 -2.57 -23.10
C GLN A 146 22.43 -2.51 -24.27
N ASN A 147 22.49 -3.47 -25.19
CA ASN A 147 21.59 -3.54 -26.33
C ASN A 147 20.13 -3.70 -25.92
N PHE A 148 19.85 -4.55 -24.92
CA PHE A 148 18.51 -4.71 -24.38
C PHE A 148 18.00 -3.41 -23.74
N ARG A 149 18.82 -2.74 -22.92
CA ARG A 149 18.46 -1.46 -22.29
C ARG A 149 18.16 -0.39 -23.34
N LEU A 150 19.01 -0.25 -24.36
CA LEU A 150 18.78 0.70 -25.46
C LEU A 150 17.49 0.38 -26.22
N ALA A 151 17.22 -0.90 -26.48
CA ALA A 151 15.98 -1.32 -27.13
C ALA A 151 14.74 -1.00 -26.27
N ARG A 152 14.82 -1.22 -24.96
CA ARG A 152 13.78 -0.87 -23.99
C ARG A 152 13.56 0.64 -23.93
N ASP A 153 14.61 1.44 -23.74
CA ASP A 153 14.49 2.89 -23.62
C ASP A 153 13.91 3.51 -24.90
N LYS A 154 14.32 2.99 -26.07
CA LYS A 154 13.70 3.34 -27.35
C LYS A 154 12.22 2.96 -27.39
N PHE A 155 11.86 1.74 -26.99
CA PHE A 155 10.47 1.30 -26.90
C PHE A 155 9.63 2.22 -26.01
N LEU A 156 10.11 2.56 -24.81
CA LEU A 156 9.42 3.47 -23.88
C LEU A 156 9.19 4.85 -24.51
N SER A 157 10.13 5.35 -25.32
CA SER A 157 10.00 6.64 -26.01
C SER A 157 9.05 6.61 -27.21
N GLU A 158 8.95 5.49 -27.93
CA GLU A 158 8.18 5.33 -29.16
C GLU A 158 6.72 4.89 -28.91
N LEU A 159 6.48 4.17 -27.80
CA LEU A 159 5.19 3.57 -27.48
C LEU A 159 4.02 4.58 -27.39
N PRO A 160 4.18 5.79 -26.81
CA PRO A 160 3.10 6.79 -26.77
C PRO A 160 2.64 7.21 -28.18
N ASP A 161 3.58 7.41 -29.09
CA ASP A 161 3.28 7.80 -30.47
C ASP A 161 2.59 6.67 -31.24
N VAL A 162 3.08 5.43 -31.07
CA VAL A 162 2.45 4.25 -31.69
C VAL A 162 1.04 4.05 -31.17
N SER A 163 0.82 4.22 -29.87
CA SER A 163 -0.50 4.13 -29.24
C SER A 163 -1.45 5.21 -29.76
N LYS A 164 -0.98 6.45 -29.87
CA LYS A 164 -1.75 7.56 -30.45
C LYS A 164 -2.15 7.29 -31.90
N ALA A 165 -1.23 6.75 -32.70
CA ALA A 165 -1.52 6.38 -34.09
C ALA A 165 -2.54 5.22 -34.19
N LEU A 166 -2.45 4.21 -33.31
CA LEU A 166 -3.44 3.12 -33.23
C LEU A 166 -4.83 3.65 -32.86
N ILE A 167 -4.92 4.58 -31.89
CA ILE A 167 -6.18 5.22 -31.51
C ILE A 167 -6.80 5.96 -32.71
N GLN A 168 -6.00 6.73 -33.44
CA GLN A 168 -6.48 7.44 -34.64
C GLN A 168 -6.97 6.49 -35.73
N LEU A 169 -6.26 5.37 -35.95
CA LEU A 169 -6.70 4.33 -36.89
C LEU A 169 -8.01 3.68 -36.45
N LEU A 170 -8.20 3.46 -35.15
CA LEU A 170 -9.43 2.93 -34.58
C LEU A 170 -10.61 3.90 -34.72
N GLU A 171 -10.42 5.17 -34.39
CA GLU A 171 -11.43 6.21 -34.57
C GLU A 171 -11.89 6.28 -36.03
N LYS A 172 -10.93 6.21 -36.96
CA LYS A 172 -11.21 6.15 -38.39
C LYS A 172 -11.95 4.86 -38.77
N ALA A 173 -11.54 3.70 -38.27
CA ALA A 173 -12.19 2.42 -38.55
C ALA A 173 -13.65 2.40 -38.09
N HIS A 174 -13.95 2.96 -36.91
CA HIS A 174 -15.32 3.09 -36.43
C HIS A 174 -16.21 3.98 -37.30
N THR A 175 -15.62 4.97 -37.98
CA THR A 175 -16.35 5.92 -38.82
C THR A 175 -16.49 5.41 -40.26
N ASP A 176 -15.40 4.89 -40.82
CA ASP A 176 -15.25 4.65 -42.25
C ASP A 176 -15.42 3.17 -42.63
N ASN A 177 -15.37 2.24 -41.67
CA ASN A 177 -15.41 0.80 -41.92
C ASN A 177 -16.63 0.14 -41.26
N LEU A 178 -17.70 -0.02 -42.04
CA LEU A 178 -18.96 -0.60 -41.59
C LEU A 178 -18.80 -2.01 -41.01
N LYS A 179 -17.90 -2.82 -41.59
CA LYS A 179 -17.63 -4.18 -41.13
C LYS A 179 -16.97 -4.18 -39.75
N PHE A 180 -15.94 -3.36 -39.57
CA PHE A 180 -15.30 -3.18 -38.27
C PHE A 180 -16.31 -2.69 -37.23
N HIS A 181 -17.12 -1.69 -37.55
CA HIS A 181 -18.12 -1.14 -36.61
C HIS A 181 -19.13 -2.22 -36.16
N GLN A 182 -19.64 -3.05 -37.06
CA GLN A 182 -20.54 -4.16 -36.72
C GLN A 182 -19.85 -5.20 -35.83
N GLN A 183 -18.62 -5.59 -36.16
CA GLN A 183 -17.86 -6.57 -35.38
C GLN A 183 -17.49 -6.01 -33.99
N ALA A 184 -17.12 -4.73 -33.89
CA ALA A 184 -16.83 -4.06 -32.63
C ALA A 184 -18.07 -3.96 -31.72
N GLN A 185 -19.26 -3.71 -32.29
CA GLN A 185 -20.51 -3.74 -31.52
C GLN A 185 -20.86 -5.15 -31.03
N GLN A 186 -20.66 -6.17 -31.85
CA GLN A 186 -20.84 -7.57 -31.44
C GLN A 186 -19.89 -7.94 -30.31
N PHE A 187 -18.61 -7.55 -30.42
CA PHE A 187 -17.61 -7.79 -29.39
C PHE A 187 -17.90 -6.99 -28.11
N LEU A 188 -18.36 -5.75 -28.21
CA LEU A 188 -18.82 -4.97 -27.05
C LEU A 188 -19.98 -5.68 -26.33
N ALA A 189 -20.98 -6.15 -27.08
CA ALA A 189 -22.09 -6.89 -26.50
C ALA A 189 -21.63 -8.18 -25.81
N LEU A 190 -20.62 -8.87 -26.36
CA LEU A 190 -19.98 -10.03 -25.74
C LEU A 190 -19.31 -9.67 -24.40
N CYS A 191 -18.51 -8.60 -24.39
CA CYS A 191 -17.85 -8.13 -23.17
C CYS A 191 -18.87 -7.66 -22.12
N GLN A 192 -19.93 -6.97 -22.52
CA GLN A 192 -20.98 -6.52 -21.60
C GLN A 192 -21.73 -7.68 -20.94
N ARG A 193 -21.94 -8.78 -21.65
CA ARG A 193 -22.54 -10.01 -21.10
C ARG A 193 -21.59 -10.77 -20.18
N SER A 194 -20.29 -10.77 -20.48
CA SER A 194 -19.29 -11.57 -19.75
C SER A 194 -18.69 -10.84 -18.55
N ILE A 195 -18.33 -9.57 -18.70
CA ILE A 195 -17.61 -8.75 -17.72
C ILE A 195 -18.60 -7.87 -16.94
N GLY A 196 -19.56 -7.24 -17.63
CA GLY A 196 -20.60 -6.41 -17.01
C GLY A 196 -21.06 -5.24 -17.87
N GLN A 197 -22.22 -4.67 -17.55
CA GLN A 197 -22.85 -3.60 -18.35
C GLN A 197 -22.06 -2.28 -18.36
N ASN A 198 -21.09 -2.13 -17.45
CA ASN A 198 -20.24 -0.94 -17.36
C ASN A 198 -19.17 -0.90 -18.46
N VAL A 199 -18.97 -2.01 -19.20
CA VAL A 199 -18.06 -2.04 -20.35
C VAL A 199 -18.62 -1.15 -21.46
N THR A 200 -17.75 -0.28 -21.98
CA THR A 200 -18.06 0.71 -23.01
C THR A 200 -17.22 0.45 -24.25
N ARG A 201 -17.54 1.14 -25.35
CA ARG A 201 -16.73 1.10 -26.58
C ARG A 201 -15.25 1.42 -26.32
N ASN A 202 -14.96 2.42 -25.47
CA ASN A 202 -13.58 2.78 -25.16
C ASN A 202 -12.80 1.62 -24.52
N HIS A 203 -13.46 0.80 -23.69
CA HIS A 203 -12.83 -0.39 -23.12
C HIS A 203 -12.50 -1.41 -24.21
N VAL A 204 -13.39 -1.61 -25.20
CA VAL A 204 -13.11 -2.52 -26.34
C VAL A 204 -11.93 -2.02 -27.17
N ASP A 205 -11.88 -0.72 -27.45
CA ASP A 205 -10.76 -0.11 -28.17
C ASP A 205 -9.44 -0.28 -27.41
N GLU A 206 -9.47 -0.10 -26.09
CA GLU A 206 -8.31 -0.34 -25.23
C GLU A 206 -7.88 -1.81 -25.22
N MET A 207 -8.82 -2.75 -25.10
CA MET A 207 -8.54 -4.20 -25.18
C MET A 207 -7.87 -4.56 -26.51
N LEU A 208 -8.29 -3.95 -27.61
CA LEU A 208 -7.73 -4.20 -28.94
C LEU A 208 -6.32 -3.64 -29.07
N ILE A 209 -6.05 -2.43 -28.58
CA ILE A 209 -4.71 -1.85 -28.55
C ILE A 209 -3.77 -2.71 -27.70
N GLN A 210 -4.21 -3.11 -26.50
CA GLN A 210 -3.45 -4.01 -25.63
C GLN A 210 -3.15 -5.33 -26.35
N HIS A 211 -4.13 -5.94 -27.03
CA HIS A 211 -3.92 -7.16 -27.81
C HIS A 211 -2.85 -6.99 -28.91
N ILE A 212 -2.97 -5.94 -29.73
CA ILE A 212 -2.02 -5.67 -30.83
C ILE A 212 -0.59 -5.51 -30.31
N LEU A 213 -0.42 -4.77 -29.22
CA LEU A 213 0.88 -4.45 -28.67
C LEU A 213 1.53 -5.62 -27.92
N THR A 214 0.73 -6.54 -27.37
CA THR A 214 1.21 -7.66 -26.56
C THR A 214 1.33 -8.97 -27.35
N ASP A 215 0.65 -9.12 -28.50
CA ASP A 215 0.73 -10.32 -29.36
C ASP A 215 2.17 -10.68 -29.74
N GLN A 216 2.98 -9.69 -30.12
CA GLN A 216 4.38 -9.94 -30.48
C GLN A 216 5.24 -10.37 -29.30
N VAL A 217 4.94 -9.87 -28.09
CA VAL A 217 5.61 -10.28 -26.86
C VAL A 217 5.26 -11.73 -26.53
N PHE A 218 3.98 -12.10 -26.61
CA PHE A 218 3.55 -13.47 -26.28
C PHE A 218 4.10 -14.50 -27.26
N ARG A 219 4.10 -14.22 -28.57
CA ARG A 219 4.72 -15.09 -29.59
C ARG A 219 6.22 -15.23 -29.39
N ALA A 220 6.89 -14.19 -28.90
CA ALA A 220 8.31 -14.22 -28.62
C ALA A 220 8.65 -15.14 -27.43
N VAL A 221 7.82 -15.14 -26.39
CA VAL A 221 8.06 -15.92 -25.16
C VAL A 221 7.53 -17.35 -25.25
N PHE A 222 6.42 -17.55 -25.98
CA PHE A 222 5.75 -18.84 -26.14
C PHE A 222 5.60 -19.21 -27.64
N PRO A 223 6.71 -19.49 -28.34
CA PRO A 223 6.68 -19.78 -29.78
C PRO A 223 5.90 -21.05 -30.13
N ASP A 224 5.85 -22.02 -29.22
CA ASP A 224 5.18 -23.32 -29.42
C ASP A 224 3.72 -23.33 -28.94
N SER A 225 3.19 -22.19 -28.50
CA SER A 225 1.82 -22.12 -27.99
C SER A 225 0.79 -22.00 -29.11
N ASN A 226 -0.21 -22.88 -29.10
CA ASN A 226 -1.40 -22.79 -29.96
C ASN A 226 -2.42 -21.75 -29.47
N PHE A 227 -2.14 -21.01 -28.39
CA PHE A 227 -3.06 -20.09 -27.74
C PHE A 227 -3.78 -19.13 -28.71
N HIS A 228 -3.06 -18.45 -29.61
CA HIS A 228 -3.66 -17.50 -30.56
C HIS A 228 -4.52 -18.16 -31.65
N ARG A 229 -4.48 -19.49 -31.77
CA ARG A 229 -5.27 -20.28 -32.73
C ARG A 229 -6.48 -20.93 -32.06
N GLU A 230 -6.36 -21.29 -30.79
CA GLU A 230 -7.35 -22.12 -30.09
C GLU A 230 -8.11 -21.35 -29.01
N ASN A 231 -7.53 -20.31 -28.40
CA ASN A 231 -8.25 -19.52 -27.40
C ASN A 231 -9.33 -18.65 -28.06
N HIS A 232 -10.58 -18.89 -27.68
CA HIS A 232 -11.75 -18.26 -28.27
C HIS A 232 -11.73 -16.72 -28.25
N LEU A 233 -11.28 -16.12 -27.13
CA LEU A 233 -11.19 -14.66 -26.99
C LEU A 233 -10.06 -14.07 -27.85
N ALA A 234 -8.91 -14.75 -27.90
CA ALA A 234 -7.80 -14.33 -28.75
C ALA A 234 -8.16 -14.41 -30.24
N VAL A 235 -8.94 -15.42 -30.64
CA VAL A 235 -9.46 -15.55 -32.01
C VAL A 235 -10.44 -14.42 -32.32
N ALA A 236 -11.42 -14.15 -31.44
CA ALA A 236 -12.42 -13.10 -31.64
C ALA A 236 -11.79 -11.70 -31.74
N ILE A 237 -10.83 -11.36 -30.86
CA ILE A 237 -10.12 -10.08 -30.93
C ILE A 237 -9.22 -10.01 -32.17
N GLY A 238 -8.57 -11.11 -32.55
CA GLY A 238 -7.75 -11.17 -33.76
C GLY A 238 -8.55 -10.99 -35.06
N GLU A 239 -9.82 -11.43 -35.10
CA GLU A 239 -10.72 -11.14 -36.22
C GLU A 239 -11.07 -9.65 -36.31
N LEU A 240 -11.28 -9.00 -35.16
CA LEU A 240 -11.52 -7.57 -35.09
C LEU A 240 -10.27 -6.78 -35.54
N GLU A 241 -9.07 -7.17 -35.08
CA GLU A 241 -7.78 -6.59 -35.54
C GLU A 241 -7.68 -6.63 -37.07
N ARG A 242 -7.87 -7.81 -37.66
CA ARG A 242 -7.75 -8.01 -39.12
C ARG A 242 -8.77 -7.21 -39.92
N SER A 243 -9.84 -6.71 -39.32
CA SER A 243 -10.84 -5.94 -40.06
C SER A 243 -10.44 -4.48 -40.32
N PHE A 244 -9.47 -3.93 -39.57
CA PHE A 244 -8.98 -2.55 -39.77
C PHE A 244 -7.45 -2.41 -39.85
N PHE A 245 -6.69 -3.38 -39.36
CA PHE A 245 -5.23 -3.29 -39.22
C PHE A 245 -4.52 -4.41 -40.01
N LEU A 246 -4.35 -4.19 -41.33
CA LEU A 246 -3.74 -5.16 -42.25
C LEU A 246 -2.62 -4.55 -43.11
N GLY A 247 -1.84 -5.43 -43.72
CA GLY A 247 -0.92 -5.10 -44.82
C GLY A 247 0.22 -4.15 -44.40
N GLU A 248 0.48 -3.16 -45.26
CA GLU A 248 1.61 -2.24 -45.12
C GLU A 248 1.48 -1.32 -43.89
N THR A 249 0.26 -0.92 -43.53
CA THR A 249 -0.02 -0.08 -42.36
C THR A 249 0.44 -0.74 -41.06
N ARG A 250 0.15 -2.04 -40.89
CA ARG A 250 0.59 -2.82 -39.73
C ARG A 250 2.11 -2.91 -39.66
N ILE A 251 2.76 -3.24 -40.78
CA ILE A 251 4.21 -3.38 -40.86
C ILE A 251 4.88 -2.06 -40.52
N ASN A 252 4.48 -0.95 -41.15
CA ASN A 252 5.10 0.35 -40.97
C ASN A 252 4.97 0.86 -39.54
N LEU A 253 3.80 0.66 -38.91
CA LEU A 253 3.56 1.14 -37.55
C LEU A 253 4.33 0.31 -36.51
N LEU A 254 4.28 -1.02 -36.58
CA LEU A 254 4.94 -1.90 -35.61
C LEU A 254 6.46 -2.02 -35.82
N LYS A 255 6.99 -1.68 -37.00
CA LYS A 255 8.44 -1.66 -37.28
C LYS A 255 9.22 -0.78 -36.31
N ARG A 256 8.60 0.28 -35.76
CA ARG A 256 9.20 1.15 -34.73
C ARG A 256 9.52 0.39 -33.44
N LEU A 257 8.72 -0.63 -33.11
CA LEU A 257 8.82 -1.44 -31.89
C LEU A 257 9.65 -2.73 -32.09
N GLU A 258 9.93 -3.11 -33.34
CA GLU A 258 10.65 -4.33 -33.69
C GLU A 258 12.00 -4.53 -32.98
N PRO A 259 12.85 -3.50 -32.79
CA PRO A 259 14.12 -3.68 -32.06
C PRO A 259 13.94 -4.24 -30.65
N TYR A 260 12.87 -3.83 -29.95
CA TYR A 260 12.55 -4.32 -28.62
C TYR A 260 12.01 -5.75 -28.64
N PHE A 261 11.11 -6.05 -29.58
CA PHE A 261 10.61 -7.43 -29.74
C PHE A 261 11.72 -8.41 -30.14
N ALA A 262 12.70 -7.97 -30.94
CA ALA A 262 13.89 -8.76 -31.25
C ALA A 262 14.75 -9.03 -30.01
N ALA A 263 14.97 -8.01 -29.17
CA ALA A 263 15.68 -8.16 -27.91
C ALA A 263 14.96 -9.12 -26.94
N ILE A 264 13.63 -9.04 -26.86
CA ILE A 264 12.79 -9.98 -26.09
C ILE A 264 12.95 -11.41 -26.62
N ARG A 265 12.85 -11.63 -27.95
CA ARG A 265 13.03 -12.99 -28.53
C ARG A 265 14.39 -13.57 -28.21
N GLN A 266 15.44 -12.75 -28.28
CA GLN A 266 16.80 -13.18 -27.96
C GLN A 266 16.95 -13.54 -26.47
N ALA A 267 16.37 -12.75 -25.57
CA ALA A 267 16.37 -13.02 -24.14
C ALA A 267 15.47 -14.21 -23.75
N ALA A 268 14.33 -14.39 -24.43
CA ALA A 268 13.41 -15.49 -24.18
C ALA A 268 13.99 -16.84 -24.65
N ALA A 269 14.79 -16.87 -25.72
CA ALA A 269 15.40 -18.09 -26.26
C ALA A 269 16.42 -18.76 -25.32
N SER A 270 16.93 -18.03 -24.31
CA SER A 270 17.79 -18.57 -23.25
C SER A 270 17.01 -19.04 -22.00
N THR A 271 15.68 -18.86 -21.96
CA THR A 271 14.83 -19.17 -20.81
C THR A 271 14.34 -20.63 -20.89
N VAL A 272 14.66 -21.45 -19.88
CA VAL A 272 14.60 -22.93 -20.01
C VAL A 272 13.35 -23.52 -19.36
N THR A 273 12.79 -22.90 -18.31
CA THR A 273 11.64 -23.45 -17.54
C THR A 273 10.43 -22.50 -17.49
N SER A 274 9.22 -23.02 -17.23
CA SER A 274 7.98 -22.20 -17.05
C SER A 274 8.15 -21.10 -16.02
N HIS A 275 8.81 -21.40 -14.90
CA HIS A 275 8.99 -20.44 -13.82
C HIS A 275 9.89 -19.26 -14.24
N GLU A 276 10.91 -19.54 -15.06
CA GLU A 276 11.78 -18.50 -15.61
C GLU A 276 11.04 -17.66 -16.66
N LYS A 277 10.20 -18.28 -17.50
CA LYS A 277 9.34 -17.55 -18.47
C LYS A 277 8.34 -16.64 -17.77
N GLN A 278 7.76 -17.07 -16.64
CA GLN A 278 6.86 -16.23 -15.82
C GLN A 278 7.57 -15.01 -15.25
N THR A 279 8.76 -15.19 -14.69
CA THR A 279 9.57 -14.08 -14.14
C THR A 279 9.96 -13.10 -15.23
N PHE A 280 10.30 -13.60 -16.41
CA PHE A 280 10.62 -12.80 -17.58
C PHE A 280 9.40 -11.99 -18.06
N LEU A 281 8.23 -12.64 -18.23
CA LEU A 281 6.99 -11.97 -18.63
C LEU A 281 6.60 -10.89 -17.65
N LYS A 282 6.74 -11.14 -16.35
CA LYS A 282 6.49 -10.15 -15.31
C LYS A 282 7.25 -8.85 -15.56
N GLN A 283 8.55 -8.94 -15.82
CA GLN A 283 9.38 -7.74 -16.00
C GLN A 283 9.03 -7.03 -17.32
N VAL A 284 8.88 -7.78 -18.42
CA VAL A 284 8.47 -7.22 -19.72
C VAL A 284 7.11 -6.52 -19.61
N TYR A 285 6.23 -7.06 -18.78
CA TYR A 285 4.91 -6.52 -18.50
C TYR A 285 4.94 -5.24 -17.65
N GLU A 286 5.73 -5.22 -16.57
CA GLU A 286 5.94 -4.01 -15.76
C GLU A 286 6.50 -2.86 -16.61
N ASP A 287 7.48 -3.15 -17.46
CA ASP A 287 8.08 -2.17 -18.39
C ASP A 287 7.03 -1.66 -19.41
N PHE A 288 6.18 -2.56 -19.93
CA PHE A 288 5.11 -2.22 -20.88
C PHE A 288 4.08 -1.26 -20.28
N TYR A 289 3.55 -1.56 -19.09
CA TYR A 289 2.50 -0.75 -18.46
C TYR A 289 2.99 0.62 -18.02
N THR A 290 4.22 0.67 -17.49
CA THR A 290 4.83 1.92 -17.06
C THR A 290 4.88 2.95 -18.18
N ALA A 291 5.07 2.52 -19.44
CA ALA A 291 5.05 3.41 -20.60
C ALA A 291 3.67 3.57 -21.25
N TYR A 292 2.87 2.51 -21.36
CA TYR A 292 1.60 2.56 -22.11
C TYR A 292 0.56 3.43 -21.40
N ASN A 293 0.42 3.24 -20.08
CA ASN A 293 -0.57 3.98 -19.30
C ASN A 293 -0.11 4.13 -17.84
N PRO A 294 0.74 5.13 -17.54
CA PRO A 294 1.31 5.32 -16.19
C PRO A 294 0.22 5.51 -15.12
N LYS A 295 -0.92 6.12 -15.48
CA LYS A 295 -2.05 6.36 -14.57
C LYS A 295 -2.81 5.08 -14.25
N ASP A 296 -3.01 4.20 -15.24
CA ASP A 296 -3.65 2.90 -15.01
C ASP A 296 -2.65 1.83 -14.53
N ALA A 297 -1.34 2.01 -14.71
CA ALA A 297 -0.30 1.15 -14.13
C ALA A 297 -0.34 1.17 -12.59
N ASP A 298 -0.50 2.36 -11.99
CA ASP A 298 -0.75 2.53 -10.55
C ASP A 298 -2.11 1.95 -10.10
N LYS A 299 -3.05 1.81 -11.03
CA LYS A 299 -4.47 1.47 -10.79
C LYS A 299 -4.75 -0.03 -10.90
N LEU A 300 -4.08 -0.72 -11.82
CA LEU A 300 -4.26 -2.14 -12.06
C LEU A 300 -3.57 -3.00 -11.00
N GLY A 301 -2.61 -2.43 -10.26
CA GLY A 301 -2.06 -3.05 -9.05
C GLY A 301 -1.77 -4.54 -9.22
N ILE A 302 -1.15 -4.92 -10.35
CA ILE A 302 -0.82 -6.32 -10.66
C ILE A 302 0.35 -6.71 -9.76
N VAL A 303 0.00 -6.98 -8.52
CA VAL A 303 0.90 -7.39 -7.48
C VAL A 303 1.08 -8.89 -7.64
N TYR A 304 2.20 -9.27 -8.24
CA TYR A 304 2.60 -10.67 -8.30
C TYR A 304 2.76 -11.21 -6.88
N THR A 305 1.97 -12.24 -6.58
CA THR A 305 2.00 -12.88 -5.27
C THR A 305 3.30 -13.65 -5.08
N PRO A 306 4.08 -13.39 -4.02
CA PRO A 306 5.28 -14.16 -3.73
C PRO A 306 4.96 -15.65 -3.65
N GLN A 307 5.74 -16.47 -4.36
CA GLN A 307 5.52 -17.91 -4.46
C GLN A 307 5.50 -18.59 -3.08
N GLU A 308 6.31 -18.10 -2.14
CA GLU A 308 6.37 -18.64 -0.79
C GLU A 308 5.02 -18.50 -0.06
N ALA A 309 4.31 -17.38 -0.26
CA ALA A 309 2.98 -17.19 0.30
C ALA A 309 1.94 -18.08 -0.40
N VAL A 310 2.01 -18.19 -1.73
CA VAL A 310 1.10 -19.04 -2.53
C VAL A 310 1.21 -20.51 -2.10
N ARG A 311 2.43 -21.04 -2.02
CA ARG A 311 2.69 -22.42 -1.59
C ARG A 311 2.30 -22.66 -0.12
N PHE A 312 2.50 -21.68 0.75
CA PHE A 312 2.02 -21.75 2.14
C PHE A 312 0.48 -21.87 2.20
N ILE A 313 -0.24 -21.10 1.36
CA ILE A 313 -1.71 -21.17 1.28
C ILE A 313 -2.18 -22.51 0.71
N ILE A 314 -1.61 -22.97 -0.41
CA ILE A 314 -1.98 -24.26 -1.03
C ILE A 314 -1.77 -25.41 -0.04
N SER A 315 -0.60 -25.48 0.60
CA SER A 315 -0.31 -26.54 1.59
C SER A 315 -1.19 -26.42 2.85
N GLY A 316 -1.54 -25.20 3.27
CA GLY A 316 -2.48 -24.97 4.36
C GLY A 316 -3.90 -25.44 4.03
N CYS A 317 -4.40 -25.12 2.84
CA CYS A 317 -5.69 -25.60 2.35
C CYS A 317 -5.72 -27.12 2.18
N ASP A 318 -4.62 -27.74 1.72
CA ASP A 318 -4.52 -29.20 1.61
C ASP A 318 -4.57 -29.89 2.97
N TRP A 319 -3.82 -29.37 3.95
CA TRP A 319 -3.91 -29.87 5.31
C TRP A 319 -5.33 -29.70 5.91
N LEU A 320 -5.95 -28.53 5.77
CA LEU A 320 -7.31 -28.30 6.26
C LEU A 320 -8.33 -29.19 5.54
N ALA A 321 -8.12 -29.49 4.25
CA ALA A 321 -8.95 -30.43 3.52
C ALA A 321 -8.82 -31.86 4.10
N GLN A 322 -7.61 -32.27 4.47
CA GLN A 322 -7.39 -33.55 5.13
C GLN A 322 -8.12 -33.60 6.48
N GLU A 323 -8.01 -32.56 7.31
CA GLU A 323 -8.62 -32.53 8.65
C GLU A 323 -10.16 -32.49 8.60
N HIS A 324 -10.74 -31.72 7.67
CA HIS A 324 -12.18 -31.47 7.68
C HIS A 324 -12.95 -32.29 6.64
N PHE A 325 -12.32 -32.73 5.56
CA PHE A 325 -12.95 -33.52 4.50
C PHE A 325 -12.42 -34.95 4.40
N ASN A 326 -11.35 -35.32 5.13
CA ASN A 326 -10.63 -36.58 4.95
C ASN A 326 -10.19 -36.79 3.49
N LYS A 327 -9.78 -35.71 2.82
CA LYS A 327 -9.39 -35.66 1.41
C LYS A 327 -8.23 -34.67 1.21
N SER A 328 -7.31 -34.96 0.32
CA SER A 328 -6.33 -34.00 -0.19
C SER A 328 -6.95 -33.18 -1.34
N LEU A 329 -6.39 -32.00 -1.63
CA LEU A 329 -6.90 -31.12 -2.69
C LEU A 329 -6.98 -31.80 -4.05
N ILE A 330 -6.10 -32.78 -4.33
CA ILE A 330 -6.07 -33.53 -5.58
C ILE A 330 -7.23 -34.54 -5.69
N ASP A 331 -7.90 -34.91 -4.60
CA ASP A 331 -8.96 -35.92 -4.59
C ASP A 331 -10.25 -35.42 -5.26
N LYS A 332 -11.09 -36.36 -5.71
CA LYS A 332 -12.38 -36.07 -6.36
C LYS A 332 -13.33 -35.28 -5.45
N ASP A 333 -14.22 -34.51 -6.09
CA ASP A 333 -15.29 -33.71 -5.46
C ASP A 333 -14.80 -32.57 -4.55
N LEU A 334 -13.53 -32.19 -4.67
CA LEU A 334 -12.97 -30.96 -4.09
C LEU A 334 -12.64 -29.97 -5.20
N ASP A 335 -13.66 -29.36 -5.78
CA ASP A 335 -13.47 -28.28 -6.74
C ASP A 335 -12.80 -27.07 -6.07
N ILE A 336 -11.84 -26.48 -6.79
CA ILE A 336 -11.02 -25.35 -6.32
C ILE A 336 -11.28 -24.16 -7.22
N LEU A 337 -11.48 -22.98 -6.63
CA LEU A 337 -11.64 -21.73 -7.36
C LEU A 337 -10.65 -20.67 -6.89
N ASP A 338 -9.98 -20.05 -7.86
CA ASP A 338 -9.36 -18.74 -7.71
C ASP A 338 -10.25 -17.63 -8.28
N PRO A 339 -10.92 -16.81 -7.44
CA PRO A 339 -11.92 -15.84 -7.89
C PRO A 339 -11.31 -14.59 -8.54
N CYS A 340 -10.00 -14.42 -8.49
CA CYS A 340 -9.28 -13.25 -8.99
C CYS A 340 -7.83 -13.63 -9.31
N THR A 341 -7.68 -14.40 -10.38
CA THR A 341 -6.45 -15.17 -10.59
C THR A 341 -5.25 -14.35 -11.03
N GLY A 342 -5.47 -13.12 -11.51
CA GLY A 342 -4.43 -12.28 -12.04
C GLY A 342 -3.70 -12.99 -13.17
N THR A 343 -2.42 -13.30 -12.95
CA THR A 343 -1.55 -13.97 -13.92
C THR A 343 -1.55 -15.50 -13.80
N GLY A 344 -2.48 -16.08 -13.03
CA GLY A 344 -2.64 -17.52 -12.86
C GLY A 344 -1.75 -18.15 -11.78
N THR A 345 -1.11 -17.35 -10.92
CA THR A 345 -0.03 -17.83 -10.01
C THR A 345 -0.49 -18.97 -9.10
N PHE A 346 -1.66 -18.84 -8.47
CA PHE A 346 -2.19 -19.90 -7.59
C PHE A 346 -2.47 -21.20 -8.35
N ILE A 347 -3.01 -21.12 -9.57
CA ILE A 347 -3.30 -22.31 -10.37
C ILE A 347 -2.01 -22.98 -10.84
N VAL A 348 -1.02 -22.20 -11.28
CA VAL A 348 0.32 -22.70 -11.64
C VAL A 348 0.96 -23.46 -10.48
N ASP A 349 1.07 -22.84 -9.30
CA ASP A 349 1.69 -23.48 -8.14
C ASP A 349 0.88 -24.68 -7.64
N LEU A 350 -0.44 -24.70 -7.85
CA LEU A 350 -1.29 -25.84 -7.53
C LEU A 350 -0.99 -27.05 -8.44
N LEU A 351 -0.81 -26.81 -9.75
CA LEU A 351 -0.39 -27.87 -10.67
C LEU A 351 1.01 -28.39 -10.32
N ASP A 352 1.95 -27.50 -10.00
CA ASP A 352 3.30 -27.89 -9.58
C ASP A 352 3.30 -28.65 -8.25
N PHE A 353 2.43 -28.29 -7.30
CA PHE A 353 2.23 -29.00 -6.04
C PHE A 353 1.79 -30.46 -6.24
N TRP A 354 1.13 -30.77 -7.36
CA TRP A 354 0.69 -32.13 -7.72
C TRP A 354 1.62 -32.85 -8.70
N ARG A 355 2.80 -32.30 -8.99
CA ARG A 355 3.78 -32.90 -9.90
C ARG A 355 4.06 -34.36 -9.50
N GLY A 356 4.01 -35.26 -10.50
CA GLY A 356 4.17 -36.70 -10.30
C GLY A 356 2.86 -37.48 -10.12
N GLN A 357 1.70 -36.80 -10.00
CA GLN A 357 0.38 -37.42 -9.88
C GLN A 357 -0.48 -37.19 -11.14
N ASN A 358 0.10 -37.43 -12.32
CA ASN A 358 -0.43 -36.97 -13.62
C ASN A 358 -1.89 -37.37 -13.88
N LYS A 359 -2.31 -38.59 -13.53
CA LYS A 359 -3.69 -39.04 -13.79
C LYS A 359 -4.73 -38.17 -13.09
N GLU A 360 -4.54 -37.89 -11.80
CA GLU A 360 -5.48 -37.09 -11.02
C GLU A 360 -5.33 -35.60 -11.33
N LEU A 361 -4.10 -35.14 -11.62
CA LEU A 361 -3.83 -33.79 -12.10
C LEU A 361 -4.59 -33.47 -13.39
N VAL A 362 -4.57 -34.37 -14.38
CA VAL A 362 -5.32 -34.19 -15.64
C VAL A 362 -6.82 -34.06 -15.38
N ARG A 363 -7.40 -34.90 -14.50
CA ARG A 363 -8.81 -34.77 -14.11
C ARG A 363 -9.09 -33.41 -13.46
N LYS A 364 -8.24 -32.99 -12.52
CA LYS A 364 -8.36 -31.71 -11.82
C LYS A 364 -8.32 -30.54 -12.80
N PHE A 365 -7.30 -30.48 -13.63
CA PHE A 365 -7.10 -29.45 -14.65
C PHE A 365 -8.29 -29.33 -15.60
N MET A 366 -8.86 -30.45 -16.03
CA MET A 366 -9.93 -30.46 -17.03
C MET A 366 -11.33 -30.14 -16.46
N GLN A 367 -11.57 -30.39 -15.16
CA GLN A 367 -12.95 -30.45 -14.65
C GLN A 367 -13.22 -29.78 -13.29
N GLU A 368 -12.21 -29.66 -12.43
CA GLU A 368 -12.40 -29.34 -11.01
C GLU A 368 -11.52 -28.18 -10.51
N VAL A 369 -10.67 -27.61 -11.36
CA VAL A 369 -9.90 -26.41 -11.07
C VAL A 369 -10.46 -25.26 -11.90
N HIS A 370 -10.84 -24.19 -11.22
CA HIS A 370 -11.55 -23.05 -11.77
C HIS A 370 -10.82 -21.76 -11.45
N ALA A 371 -10.89 -20.77 -12.33
CA ALA A 371 -10.31 -19.46 -12.11
C ALA A 371 -11.16 -18.38 -12.79
N ASN A 372 -11.15 -17.17 -12.23
CA ASN A 372 -11.82 -16.00 -12.80
C ASN A 372 -10.85 -14.83 -12.90
N GLU A 373 -10.96 -14.04 -13.96
CA GLU A 373 -10.24 -12.79 -14.14
C GLU A 373 -11.12 -11.76 -14.86
N VAL A 374 -10.96 -10.47 -14.51
CA VAL A 374 -11.72 -9.36 -15.10
C VAL A 374 -10.90 -8.63 -16.17
N SER A 375 -9.57 -8.60 -16.03
CA SER A 375 -8.65 -7.98 -16.97
C SER A 375 -8.31 -8.94 -18.12
N ILE A 376 -8.56 -8.52 -19.36
CA ILE A 376 -8.28 -9.33 -20.56
C ILE A 376 -6.82 -9.78 -20.64
N LEU A 377 -5.90 -8.89 -20.28
CA LEU A 377 -4.49 -9.16 -20.44
C LEU A 377 -3.98 -10.09 -19.35
N SER A 378 -4.45 -9.90 -18.12
CA SER A 378 -4.17 -10.84 -17.02
C SER A 378 -4.75 -12.22 -17.34
N TYR A 379 -5.95 -12.28 -17.91
CA TYR A 379 -6.59 -13.50 -18.39
C TYR A 379 -5.73 -14.23 -19.44
N TYR A 380 -5.19 -13.52 -20.43
CA TYR A 380 -4.27 -14.13 -21.42
C TYR A 380 -3.00 -14.68 -20.79
N ILE A 381 -2.39 -13.94 -19.87
CA ILE A 381 -1.18 -14.38 -19.16
C ILE A 381 -1.48 -15.61 -18.31
N ALA A 382 -2.63 -15.63 -17.63
CA ALA A 382 -3.07 -16.78 -16.84
C ALA A 382 -3.26 -18.03 -17.71
N CYS A 383 -3.97 -17.95 -18.84
CA CYS A 383 -4.09 -19.05 -19.80
C CYS A 383 -2.71 -19.60 -20.19
N LEU A 384 -1.83 -18.74 -20.69
CA LEU A 384 -0.50 -19.14 -21.17
C LEU A 384 0.33 -19.81 -20.08
N ASN A 385 0.36 -19.21 -18.88
CA ASN A 385 1.13 -19.75 -17.76
C ASN A 385 0.59 -21.10 -17.28
N ILE A 386 -0.73 -21.24 -17.17
CA ILE A 386 -1.39 -22.46 -16.70
C ILE A 386 -1.20 -23.60 -17.71
N GLU A 387 -1.46 -23.35 -18.99
CA GLU A 387 -1.35 -24.34 -20.07
C GLU A 387 0.11 -24.77 -20.29
N GLN A 388 1.07 -23.84 -20.25
CA GLN A 388 2.48 -24.15 -20.38
C GLN A 388 2.97 -24.98 -19.18
N THR A 389 2.56 -24.64 -17.95
CA THR A 389 2.93 -25.39 -16.75
C THR A 389 2.37 -26.82 -16.82
N PHE A 390 1.13 -26.96 -17.27
CA PHE A 390 0.50 -28.27 -17.51
C PHE A 390 1.29 -29.09 -18.54
N TYR A 391 1.64 -28.50 -19.67
CA TYR A 391 2.45 -29.15 -20.71
C TYR A 391 3.82 -29.59 -20.17
N GLU A 392 4.48 -28.78 -19.35
CA GLU A 392 5.79 -29.15 -18.76
C GLU A 392 5.70 -30.29 -17.74
N ILE A 393 4.54 -30.47 -17.08
CA ILE A 393 4.33 -31.56 -16.13
C ILE A 393 3.92 -32.85 -16.84
N THR A 394 3.08 -32.75 -17.88
CA THR A 394 2.41 -33.89 -18.52
C THR A 394 2.98 -34.30 -19.87
N HIS A 395 3.73 -33.41 -20.53
CA HIS A 395 4.18 -33.51 -21.92
C HIS A 395 3.03 -33.54 -22.96
N GLU A 396 1.81 -33.17 -22.56
CA GLU A 396 0.65 -33.06 -23.44
C GLU A 396 0.06 -31.65 -23.34
N TRP A 397 -0.19 -31.02 -24.48
CA TRP A 397 -0.83 -29.70 -24.48
C TRP A 397 -2.35 -29.87 -24.36
N GLN A 398 -2.96 -29.07 -23.48
CA GLN A 398 -4.41 -29.00 -23.30
C GLN A 398 -4.80 -27.56 -22.94
N GLU A 399 -5.90 -27.09 -23.53
CA GLU A 399 -6.50 -25.80 -23.17
C GLU A 399 -7.06 -25.84 -21.74
N PHE A 400 -6.80 -24.78 -20.95
CA PHE A 400 -7.37 -24.66 -19.62
C PHE A 400 -8.80 -24.09 -19.65
N LYS A 401 -9.79 -24.98 -19.72
CA LYS A 401 -11.22 -24.60 -19.77
C LYS A 401 -11.79 -24.06 -18.46
N GLY A 402 -11.05 -24.16 -17.36
CA GLY A 402 -11.46 -23.70 -16.04
C GLY A 402 -11.40 -22.18 -15.84
N LEU A 403 -10.72 -21.44 -16.72
CA LEU A 403 -10.59 -19.98 -16.63
C LEU A 403 -11.74 -19.25 -17.33
N CYS A 404 -12.40 -18.34 -16.61
CA CYS A 404 -13.46 -17.48 -17.11
C CYS A 404 -13.03 -16.00 -17.11
N LEU A 405 -13.35 -15.28 -18.19
CA LEU A 405 -13.27 -13.81 -18.23
C LEU A 405 -14.59 -13.25 -17.69
N VAL A 406 -14.61 -12.84 -16.42
CA VAL A 406 -15.81 -12.43 -15.68
C VAL A 406 -15.47 -11.48 -14.54
N ASN A 407 -16.34 -10.50 -14.27
CA ASN A 407 -16.29 -9.79 -13.00
C ASN A 407 -16.91 -10.67 -11.90
N THR A 408 -16.05 -11.30 -11.09
CA THR A 408 -16.50 -12.20 -10.02
C THR A 408 -17.50 -11.54 -9.05
N LEU A 409 -17.33 -10.25 -8.75
CA LEU A 409 -18.20 -9.56 -7.79
C LEU A 409 -19.63 -9.31 -8.33
N ASP A 410 -19.80 -9.34 -9.65
CA ASP A 410 -21.11 -9.26 -10.32
C ASP A 410 -21.70 -10.64 -10.62
N ASN A 411 -20.86 -11.69 -10.66
CA ASN A 411 -21.31 -13.07 -10.80
C ASN A 411 -21.90 -13.54 -9.45
N VAL A 412 -23.22 -13.52 -9.30
CA VAL A 412 -23.94 -13.94 -8.09
C VAL A 412 -25.15 -14.81 -8.46
N GLY A 413 -25.80 -15.47 -7.49
CA GLY A 413 -27.02 -16.25 -7.73
C GLY A 413 -26.80 -17.75 -7.95
N PHE A 414 -25.66 -18.29 -7.53
CA PHE A 414 -25.31 -19.71 -7.63
C PHE A 414 -26.28 -20.64 -6.88
N GLU A 415 -26.94 -20.15 -5.82
CA GLU A 415 -27.84 -20.93 -4.97
C GLU A 415 -29.22 -21.22 -5.60
N GLN A 416 -29.70 -20.38 -6.53
CA GLN A 416 -31.02 -20.53 -7.17
C GLN A 416 -31.09 -21.70 -8.16
N THR A 417 -29.98 -22.39 -8.41
CA THR A 417 -29.93 -23.58 -9.28
C THR A 417 -30.34 -24.89 -8.58
N HIS A 418 -30.56 -24.88 -7.25
CA HIS A 418 -31.04 -26.06 -6.52
C HIS A 418 -32.57 -26.14 -6.39
N SER A 419 -33.30 -25.08 -6.79
CA SER A 419 -34.76 -25.05 -6.80
C SER A 419 -35.28 -24.48 -8.12
N GLY A 420 -35.24 -25.28 -9.18
CA GLY A 420 -36.25 -25.32 -10.26
C GLY A 420 -36.74 -24.05 -10.94
N ALA A 421 -36.04 -22.91 -10.90
CA ALA A 421 -36.51 -21.69 -11.56
C ALA A 421 -35.36 -20.78 -12.04
N ILE A 422 -34.61 -21.24 -13.05
CA ILE A 422 -34.06 -20.36 -14.09
C ILE A 422 -34.25 -21.08 -15.42
N SER A 423 -35.50 -21.12 -15.89
CA SER A 423 -35.85 -21.49 -17.26
C SER A 423 -36.02 -20.20 -18.09
N ASP A 424 -35.33 -20.14 -19.21
CA ASP A 424 -35.67 -19.38 -20.42
C ASP A 424 -35.67 -17.84 -20.38
N ILE A 425 -34.47 -17.24 -20.33
CA ILE A 425 -34.22 -15.89 -20.90
C ILE A 425 -33.07 -15.87 -21.93
N PHE A 426 -32.46 -17.01 -22.28
CA PHE A 426 -31.29 -17.01 -23.17
C PHE A 426 -31.53 -17.85 -24.42
N GLY A 427 -32.19 -17.21 -25.39
CA GLY A 427 -32.36 -17.72 -26.74
C GLY A 427 -31.03 -17.83 -27.51
N SER A 428 -30.89 -18.96 -28.20
CA SER A 428 -29.92 -19.33 -29.24
C SER A 428 -28.84 -18.31 -29.64
N LEU A 429 -27.61 -18.55 -29.16
CA LEU A 429 -26.29 -18.37 -29.80
C LEU A 429 -25.25 -18.59 -28.69
N THR A 430 -24.50 -19.70 -28.71
CA THR A 430 -23.57 -20.04 -27.62
C THR A 430 -22.20 -19.39 -27.83
N ASP A 431 -21.88 -18.44 -26.97
CA ASP A 431 -20.53 -17.91 -26.75
C ASP A 431 -19.78 -18.80 -25.74
N GLU A 432 -18.56 -19.23 -26.04
CA GLU A 432 -17.84 -20.24 -25.25
C GLU A 432 -17.53 -19.82 -23.81
N ASN A 433 -17.11 -18.57 -23.59
CA ASN A 433 -16.85 -18.03 -22.24
C ASN A 433 -18.11 -18.06 -21.37
N HIS A 434 -19.28 -17.81 -21.95
CA HIS A 434 -20.55 -17.89 -21.21
C HIS A 434 -20.87 -19.33 -20.81
N LEU A 435 -20.59 -20.32 -21.68
CA LEU A 435 -20.73 -21.73 -21.31
C LEU A 435 -19.79 -22.12 -20.16
N ARG A 436 -18.55 -21.59 -20.14
CA ARG A 436 -17.61 -21.80 -19.03
C ARG A 436 -18.15 -21.21 -17.72
N ILE A 437 -18.65 -19.99 -17.74
CA ILE A 437 -19.26 -19.33 -16.57
C ILE A 437 -20.46 -20.14 -16.06
N GLN A 438 -21.37 -20.54 -16.95
CA GLN A 438 -22.53 -21.36 -16.57
C GLN A 438 -22.13 -22.72 -15.99
N ALA A 439 -21.12 -23.36 -16.56
CA ALA A 439 -20.59 -24.62 -16.07
C ALA A 439 -19.97 -24.46 -14.67
N GLN A 440 -19.14 -23.44 -14.47
CA GLN A 440 -18.55 -23.11 -13.16
C GLN A 440 -19.63 -22.79 -12.11
N ASN A 441 -20.65 -22.02 -12.48
CA ASN A 441 -21.74 -21.62 -11.57
C ASN A 441 -22.57 -22.81 -11.08
N LYS A 442 -22.66 -23.89 -11.86
CA LYS A 442 -23.34 -25.15 -11.48
C LYS A 442 -22.51 -26.03 -10.55
N ARG A 443 -21.20 -25.77 -10.39
CA ARG A 443 -20.33 -26.59 -9.53
C ARG A 443 -20.48 -26.25 -8.06
N LYS A 444 -20.33 -27.24 -7.19
CA LYS A 444 -20.12 -27.03 -5.76
C LYS A 444 -18.63 -26.80 -5.54
N ILE A 445 -18.26 -25.66 -4.97
CA ILE A 445 -16.85 -25.25 -4.82
C ILE A 445 -16.52 -25.15 -3.32
N PRO A 446 -16.03 -26.25 -2.71
CA PRO A 446 -15.70 -26.25 -1.29
C PRO A 446 -14.37 -25.57 -0.97
N ILE A 447 -13.49 -25.35 -1.95
CA ILE A 447 -12.19 -24.72 -1.75
C ILE A 447 -12.09 -23.44 -2.57
N ILE A 448 -11.87 -22.31 -1.90
CA ILE A 448 -11.59 -21.02 -2.55
C ILE A 448 -10.26 -20.51 -2.03
N LEU A 449 -9.36 -20.11 -2.92
CA LEU A 449 -8.07 -19.55 -2.55
C LEU A 449 -7.65 -18.45 -3.52
N GLY A 450 -6.76 -17.55 -3.11
CA GLY A 450 -6.33 -16.46 -3.98
C GLY A 450 -5.76 -15.24 -3.26
N ASN A 451 -5.51 -14.19 -4.04
CA ASN A 451 -5.07 -12.88 -3.58
C ASN A 451 -6.02 -11.78 -4.11
N PRO A 452 -7.10 -11.46 -3.37
CA PRO A 452 -8.01 -10.39 -3.76
C PRO A 452 -7.35 -8.99 -3.80
N PRO A 453 -7.78 -8.09 -4.70
CA PRO A 453 -7.21 -6.74 -4.80
C PRO A 453 -7.54 -5.86 -3.58
N TYR A 454 -6.66 -4.89 -3.26
CA TYR A 454 -6.88 -3.88 -2.21
C TYR A 454 -6.87 -2.47 -2.81
N ASN A 455 -8.01 -1.77 -2.80
CA ASN A 455 -8.04 -0.35 -3.14
C ASN A 455 -9.29 0.32 -2.53
N ALA A 456 -9.17 0.86 -1.33
CA ALA A 456 -10.35 1.35 -0.60
C ALA A 456 -10.97 2.64 -1.19
N ASN A 457 -10.17 3.58 -1.74
CA ASN A 457 -10.65 4.92 -2.16
C ASN A 457 -9.70 5.59 -3.17
N GLN A 458 -10.25 6.41 -4.08
CA GLN A 458 -9.48 7.40 -4.83
C GLN A 458 -8.86 8.46 -3.90
N GLN A 459 -7.62 8.87 -4.16
CA GLN A 459 -6.93 9.88 -3.34
C GLN A 459 -7.37 11.31 -3.67
N ASN A 460 -7.81 11.57 -4.91
CA ASN A 460 -8.19 12.89 -5.38
C ASN A 460 -9.45 12.81 -6.25
N GLU A 461 -10.40 13.71 -6.02
CA GLU A 461 -11.65 13.79 -6.80
C GLU A 461 -11.44 14.22 -8.25
N ASN A 462 -10.29 14.83 -8.56
CA ASN A 462 -9.87 15.15 -9.93
C ASN A 462 -9.42 13.91 -10.71
N ASP A 463 -9.12 12.78 -10.03
CA ASP A 463 -8.68 11.54 -10.69
C ASP A 463 -9.84 10.79 -11.35
N ASN A 464 -11.09 11.13 -10.99
CA ASN A 464 -12.33 10.53 -11.47
C ASN A 464 -12.30 8.98 -11.49
N ASN A 465 -11.79 8.39 -10.42
CA ASN A 465 -11.38 6.99 -10.33
C ASN A 465 -12.05 6.28 -9.14
N LYS A 466 -13.38 6.35 -9.06
CA LYS A 466 -14.12 5.63 -8.01
C LYS A 466 -14.21 4.15 -8.35
N ASN A 467 -14.09 3.30 -7.33
CA ASN A 467 -14.37 1.88 -7.49
C ASN A 467 -15.78 1.67 -8.01
N ASP A 468 -15.95 0.70 -8.92
CA ASP A 468 -17.25 0.28 -9.39
C ASP A 468 -18.12 -0.24 -8.24
N VAL A 469 -19.43 -0.03 -8.38
CA VAL A 469 -20.43 -0.46 -7.40
C VAL A 469 -20.83 -1.90 -7.69
N ALA A 470 -20.48 -2.82 -6.79
CA ALA A 470 -20.90 -4.23 -6.87
C ALA A 470 -22.25 -4.38 -6.16
N ILE A 471 -23.35 -4.01 -6.84
CA ILE A 471 -24.67 -3.79 -6.23
C ILE A 471 -25.12 -4.95 -5.32
N ALA A 472 -25.03 -6.18 -5.80
CA ALA A 472 -25.50 -7.36 -5.07
C ALA A 472 -24.63 -7.67 -3.84
N ILE A 473 -23.30 -7.61 -3.98
CA ILE A 473 -22.36 -7.89 -2.89
C ILE A 473 -22.33 -6.74 -1.87
N ASP A 474 -22.44 -5.49 -2.30
CA ASP A 474 -22.56 -4.34 -1.40
C ASP A 474 -23.85 -4.44 -0.57
N LYS A 475 -24.94 -4.96 -1.15
CA LYS A 475 -26.15 -5.31 -0.38
C LYS A 475 -25.87 -6.40 0.65
N ARG A 476 -25.18 -7.49 0.29
CA ARG A 476 -24.80 -8.56 1.25
C ARG A 476 -23.92 -8.03 2.37
N ILE A 477 -22.96 -7.15 2.09
CA ILE A 477 -22.14 -6.46 3.10
C ILE A 477 -23.03 -5.61 4.01
N LYS A 478 -24.01 -4.91 3.45
CA LYS A 478 -24.97 -4.11 4.22
C LYS A 478 -25.80 -4.97 5.18
N ASP A 479 -26.29 -6.09 4.69
CA ASP A 479 -27.17 -6.99 5.43
C ASP A 479 -26.42 -7.82 6.48
N THR A 480 -25.09 -7.97 6.34
CA THR A 480 -24.23 -8.76 7.25
C THR A 480 -23.25 -7.88 8.05
N TYR A 481 -22.15 -7.43 7.45
CA TYR A 481 -21.07 -6.73 8.15
C TYR A 481 -21.53 -5.39 8.73
N LEU A 482 -22.33 -4.61 7.99
CA LEU A 482 -22.77 -3.30 8.46
C LEU A 482 -23.92 -3.36 9.46
N SER A 483 -24.76 -4.41 9.43
CA SER A 483 -25.85 -4.59 10.38
C SER A 483 -25.33 -4.91 11.79
N GLU A 484 -24.17 -5.57 11.88
CA GLU A 484 -23.48 -5.93 13.13
C GLU A 484 -22.47 -4.86 13.61
N SER A 485 -22.21 -3.83 12.80
CA SER A 485 -21.21 -2.78 13.07
C SER A 485 -21.78 -1.60 13.84
N THR A 486 -20.97 -1.06 14.75
CA THR A 486 -21.25 0.15 15.52
C THR A 486 -20.51 1.39 15.00
N ALA A 487 -19.64 1.22 13.99
CA ALA A 487 -18.76 2.26 13.45
C ALA A 487 -19.36 3.02 12.25
N GLN A 488 -18.71 4.11 11.82
CA GLN A 488 -19.10 4.84 10.59
C GLN A 488 -18.72 4.06 9.31
N LYS A 489 -19.61 4.16 8.30
CA LYS A 489 -19.84 3.17 7.23
C LYS A 489 -19.06 3.40 5.92
N THR A 490 -17.74 3.58 5.93
CA THR A 490 -17.00 3.90 4.69
C THR A 490 -16.03 2.82 4.20
N LYS A 491 -15.37 2.06 5.09
CA LYS A 491 -14.24 1.17 4.69
C LYS A 491 -14.62 -0.28 4.37
N LEU A 492 -15.87 -0.69 4.61
CA LEU A 492 -16.31 -2.08 4.40
C LEU A 492 -16.59 -2.43 2.93
N TYR A 493 -16.50 -1.47 2.00
CA TYR A 493 -16.67 -1.68 0.56
C TYR A 493 -15.35 -1.74 -0.22
N ASP A 494 -14.22 -1.91 0.48
CA ASP A 494 -12.92 -2.20 -0.14
C ASP A 494 -13.02 -3.53 -0.93
N PRO A 495 -12.48 -3.63 -2.16
CA PRO A 495 -12.57 -4.83 -2.98
C PRO A 495 -12.28 -6.15 -2.26
N TYR A 496 -11.24 -6.25 -1.42
CA TYR A 496 -10.95 -7.51 -0.73
C TYR A 496 -12.05 -7.93 0.26
N VAL A 497 -12.78 -6.97 0.84
CA VAL A 497 -13.92 -7.23 1.73
C VAL A 497 -15.11 -7.75 0.93
N ARG A 498 -15.32 -7.21 -0.28
CA ARG A 498 -16.30 -7.73 -1.24
C ARG A 498 -15.96 -9.17 -1.64
N PHE A 499 -14.69 -9.48 -1.90
CA PHE A 499 -14.26 -10.86 -2.15
C PHE A 499 -14.44 -11.78 -0.94
N PHE A 500 -14.17 -11.33 0.29
CA PHE A 500 -14.50 -12.12 1.48
C PHE A 500 -15.99 -12.45 1.54
N ARG A 501 -16.86 -11.44 1.35
CA ARG A 501 -18.31 -11.65 1.40
C ARG A 501 -18.78 -12.59 0.29
N TRP A 502 -18.32 -12.35 -0.94
CA TRP A 502 -18.62 -13.17 -2.11
C TRP A 502 -18.17 -14.62 -1.91
N ALA A 503 -16.92 -14.83 -1.47
CA ALA A 503 -16.37 -16.17 -1.27
C ALA A 503 -17.06 -16.91 -0.12
N SER A 504 -17.42 -16.19 0.95
CA SER A 504 -18.20 -16.76 2.06
C SER A 504 -19.60 -17.20 1.63
N ASP A 505 -20.22 -16.50 0.69
CA ASP A 505 -21.50 -16.90 0.10
C ASP A 505 -21.30 -18.05 -0.92
N ARG A 506 -20.16 -18.11 -1.64
CA ARG A 506 -19.86 -19.15 -2.65
C ARG A 506 -19.46 -20.51 -2.06
N LEU A 507 -18.83 -20.53 -0.88
CA LEU A 507 -18.21 -21.72 -0.24
C LEU A 507 -19.19 -22.87 0.05
N GLY A 508 -20.51 -22.61 0.04
CA GLY A 508 -21.54 -23.56 0.48
C GLY A 508 -21.48 -23.85 1.99
N GLU A 509 -22.15 -24.91 2.44
CA GLU A 509 -22.27 -25.22 3.88
C GLU A 509 -20.97 -25.73 4.53
N LYS A 510 -20.11 -26.39 3.76
CA LYS A 510 -18.83 -26.96 4.25
C LYS A 510 -17.73 -26.61 3.25
N GLY A 511 -16.72 -25.88 3.70
CA GLY A 511 -15.71 -25.33 2.81
C GLY A 511 -14.52 -24.70 3.53
N ILE A 512 -13.47 -24.42 2.78
CA ILE A 512 -12.23 -23.77 3.22
C ILE A 512 -11.95 -22.57 2.30
N LEU A 513 -11.76 -21.41 2.91
CA LEU A 513 -11.30 -20.19 2.25
C LEU A 513 -9.85 -19.91 2.67
N GLY A 514 -8.93 -19.73 1.72
CA GLY A 514 -7.53 -19.39 1.98
C GLY A 514 -7.08 -18.16 1.21
N PHE A 515 -6.96 -17.01 1.86
CA PHE A 515 -6.58 -15.76 1.21
C PHE A 515 -5.34 -15.11 1.82
N VAL A 516 -4.60 -14.37 1.00
CA VAL A 516 -3.70 -13.31 1.45
C VAL A 516 -4.37 -11.96 1.23
N THR A 517 -4.50 -11.15 2.29
CA THR A 517 -5.26 -9.88 2.27
C THR A 517 -4.61 -8.76 3.09
N ASN A 518 -5.09 -7.53 2.91
CA ASN A 518 -4.82 -6.43 3.83
C ASN A 518 -5.25 -6.80 5.27
N ARG A 519 -4.37 -6.58 6.26
CA ARG A 519 -4.61 -6.97 7.66
C ARG A 519 -5.56 -6.07 8.46
N SER A 520 -6.08 -5.00 7.87
CA SER A 520 -6.87 -3.97 8.60
C SER A 520 -8.12 -4.51 9.31
N TYR A 521 -8.69 -5.63 8.84
CA TYR A 521 -9.84 -6.26 9.49
C TYR A 521 -9.53 -6.87 10.86
N LEU A 522 -8.27 -7.11 11.21
CA LEU A 522 -7.89 -7.76 12.48
C LEU A 522 -8.14 -6.87 13.70
N ASP A 523 -7.90 -5.56 13.58
CA ASP A 523 -7.91 -4.64 14.72
C ASP A 523 -8.64 -3.31 14.45
N SER A 524 -8.98 -2.98 13.19
CA SER A 524 -9.63 -1.72 12.90
C SER A 524 -11.06 -1.67 13.42
N ARG A 525 -11.46 -0.52 13.98
CA ARG A 525 -12.80 -0.30 14.52
C ARG A 525 -13.90 -0.45 13.46
N SER A 526 -13.64 -0.10 12.20
CA SER A 526 -14.65 -0.21 11.12
C SER A 526 -14.96 -1.65 10.70
N PHE A 527 -14.23 -2.63 11.23
CA PHE A 527 -14.36 -4.06 10.92
C PHE A 527 -14.96 -4.86 12.09
N ASP A 528 -15.53 -4.20 13.10
CA ASP A 528 -16.20 -4.87 14.23
C ASP A 528 -17.33 -5.81 13.75
N GLY A 529 -18.21 -5.32 12.87
CA GLY A 529 -19.27 -6.13 12.30
C GLY A 529 -18.78 -7.25 11.38
N PHE A 530 -17.69 -7.02 10.63
CA PHE A 530 -17.01 -8.07 9.86
C PHE A 530 -16.52 -9.20 10.78
N ARG A 531 -15.75 -8.87 11.83
CA ARG A 531 -15.21 -9.85 12.78
C ARG A 531 -16.31 -10.64 13.49
N LYS A 532 -17.37 -9.97 13.93
CA LYS A 532 -18.56 -10.63 14.51
C LYS A 532 -19.21 -11.60 13.53
N THR A 533 -19.35 -11.20 12.27
CA THR A 533 -19.95 -12.04 11.23
C THR A 533 -19.09 -13.25 10.93
N ILE A 534 -17.77 -13.08 10.74
CA ILE A 534 -16.84 -14.20 10.52
C ILE A 534 -16.88 -15.18 11.68
N ALA A 535 -16.89 -14.70 12.93
CA ALA A 535 -16.99 -15.55 14.11
C ALA A 535 -18.35 -16.28 14.25
N LYS A 536 -19.40 -15.84 13.56
CA LYS A 536 -20.69 -16.54 13.48
C LYS A 536 -20.72 -17.58 12.34
N GLU A 537 -20.11 -17.26 11.20
CA GLU A 537 -20.21 -18.07 9.98
C GLU A 537 -19.16 -19.18 9.85
N PHE A 538 -18.04 -19.08 10.57
CA PHE A 538 -16.91 -19.99 10.46
C PHE A 538 -16.53 -20.58 11.82
N GLN A 539 -16.20 -21.87 11.85
CA GLN A 539 -15.89 -22.59 13.08
C GLN A 539 -14.41 -22.54 13.45
N GLU A 540 -13.54 -22.36 12.45
CA GLU A 540 -12.11 -22.11 12.68
C GLU A 540 -11.60 -20.97 11.80
N VAL A 541 -10.77 -20.12 12.39
CA VAL A 541 -10.12 -18.99 11.75
C VAL A 541 -8.63 -19.08 12.07
N TRP A 542 -7.79 -19.24 11.06
CA TRP A 542 -6.34 -19.31 11.22
C TRP A 542 -5.69 -18.11 10.56
N ILE A 543 -4.96 -17.30 11.33
CA ILE A 543 -4.37 -16.04 10.87
C ILE A 543 -2.86 -16.08 11.09
N VAL A 544 -2.11 -15.94 10.00
CA VAL A 544 -0.68 -15.63 10.01
C VAL A 544 -0.53 -14.16 9.62
N ASP A 545 -0.35 -13.32 10.63
CA ASP A 545 -0.21 -11.87 10.49
C ASP A 545 1.23 -11.51 10.13
N LEU A 546 1.45 -11.09 8.88
CA LEU A 546 2.76 -10.72 8.37
C LEU A 546 3.13 -9.28 8.72
N MET A 547 2.25 -8.54 9.41
CA MET A 547 2.44 -7.16 9.86
C MET A 547 2.76 -6.21 8.69
N SER A 548 3.78 -5.36 8.84
CA SER A 548 4.33 -4.41 7.86
C SER A 548 3.34 -3.37 7.32
N ASP A 549 2.56 -2.78 8.22
CA ASP A 549 1.76 -1.60 7.94
C ASP A 549 2.55 -0.33 8.28
N VAL A 550 3.11 0.32 7.26
CA VAL A 550 3.95 1.53 7.39
C VAL A 550 3.17 2.70 7.99
N ARG A 551 1.84 2.74 7.79
CA ARG A 551 0.99 3.79 8.36
C ARG A 551 0.79 3.62 9.86
N LYS A 552 0.82 2.37 10.35
CA LYS A 552 0.77 2.06 11.80
C LYS A 552 2.13 2.11 12.46
N ASN A 553 3.20 1.71 11.76
CA ASN A 553 4.56 1.81 12.25
C ASN A 553 5.46 2.55 11.24
N PRO A 554 5.57 3.88 11.35
CA PRO A 554 6.44 4.65 10.46
C PRO A 554 7.94 4.31 10.57
N LYS A 555 8.38 3.55 11.59
CA LYS A 555 9.78 3.17 11.78
C LYS A 555 10.27 2.17 10.73
N ILE A 556 9.38 1.37 10.14
CA ILE A 556 9.70 0.39 9.08
C ILE A 556 9.66 1.01 7.66
N SER A 557 9.83 2.35 7.59
CA SER A 557 9.70 3.24 6.42
C SER A 557 10.04 2.62 5.06
N GLY A 558 9.24 2.99 4.05
CA GLY A 558 9.35 2.43 2.70
C GLY A 558 8.63 1.09 2.59
N THR A 559 9.07 0.25 1.64
CA THR A 559 8.39 -1.01 1.28
C THR A 559 9.20 -2.26 1.62
N LYS A 560 10.34 -2.11 2.29
CA LYS A 560 11.38 -3.14 2.48
C LYS A 560 10.96 -4.33 3.36
N HIS A 561 9.99 -4.14 4.23
CA HIS A 561 9.57 -5.16 5.22
C HIS A 561 8.34 -5.95 4.76
N ASN A 562 7.58 -5.41 3.80
CA ASN A 562 6.36 -6.01 3.33
C ASN A 562 6.63 -7.05 2.24
N ILE A 563 6.01 -8.23 2.33
CA ILE A 563 6.26 -9.33 1.38
C ILE A 563 5.92 -8.99 -0.07
N PHE A 564 5.05 -8.01 -0.34
CA PHE A 564 4.70 -7.55 -1.68
C PHE A 564 5.44 -6.27 -2.10
N GLY A 565 6.25 -5.68 -1.22
CA GLY A 565 6.84 -4.37 -1.50
C GLY A 565 5.82 -3.23 -1.50
N ILE A 566 4.76 -3.32 -0.68
CA ILE A 566 3.75 -2.26 -0.50
C ILE A 566 3.77 -1.68 0.93
N GLN A 567 3.04 -0.58 1.16
CA GLN A 567 2.98 0.08 2.47
C GLN A 567 1.86 -0.45 3.40
N ALA A 568 0.82 -1.08 2.83
CA ALA A 568 -0.29 -1.63 3.60
C ALA A 568 0.10 -2.98 4.21
N GLY A 569 -0.22 -3.19 5.48
CA GLY A 569 0.10 -4.47 6.14
C GLY A 569 -0.74 -5.64 5.62
N VAL A 570 -0.20 -6.85 5.76
CA VAL A 570 -0.71 -8.06 5.08
C VAL A 570 -0.90 -9.19 6.09
N ALA A 571 -1.93 -10.00 5.90
CA ALA A 571 -2.14 -11.24 6.64
C ALA A 571 -2.59 -12.36 5.70
N ILE A 572 -2.12 -13.59 5.97
CA ILE A 572 -2.66 -14.81 5.38
C ILE A 572 -3.74 -15.34 6.33
N VAL A 573 -4.92 -15.63 5.81
CA VAL A 573 -6.06 -16.11 6.59
C VAL A 573 -6.68 -17.34 5.96
N PHE A 574 -7.02 -18.30 6.81
CA PHE A 574 -7.84 -19.45 6.47
C PHE A 574 -9.14 -19.43 7.27
N LEU A 575 -10.28 -19.51 6.60
CA LEU A 575 -11.59 -19.62 7.24
C LEU A 575 -12.17 -21.01 6.92
N VAL A 576 -12.52 -21.76 7.95
CA VAL A 576 -13.10 -23.09 7.83
C VAL A 576 -14.56 -23.05 8.24
N ARG A 577 -15.43 -23.42 7.29
CA ARG A 577 -16.84 -23.68 7.56
C ARG A 577 -17.06 -25.17 7.65
N ASN A 578 -17.44 -25.64 8.83
CA ASN A 578 -17.73 -27.03 9.08
C ASN A 578 -18.85 -27.16 10.12
N PRO A 579 -20.09 -27.47 9.70
CA PRO A 579 -21.25 -27.50 10.60
C PRO A 579 -21.17 -28.60 11.66
N ALA A 580 -20.21 -29.54 11.55
CA ALA A 580 -19.95 -30.54 12.58
C ALA A 580 -19.20 -29.98 13.81
N LEU A 581 -18.67 -28.75 13.72
CA LEU A 581 -17.93 -28.10 14.81
C LEU A 581 -18.81 -27.03 15.50
N ASN A 582 -18.60 -26.84 16.80
CA ASN A 582 -19.35 -25.87 17.61
C ASN A 582 -18.50 -24.64 17.96
N GLY A 583 -19.10 -23.46 17.86
CA GLY A 583 -18.45 -22.19 18.13
C GLY A 583 -17.37 -21.83 17.10
N CYS A 584 -16.68 -20.72 17.33
CA CYS A 584 -15.57 -20.26 16.50
C CYS A 584 -14.27 -20.23 17.30
N LYS A 585 -13.23 -20.90 16.80
CA LYS A 585 -11.87 -20.82 17.34
C LYS A 585 -11.01 -19.93 16.44
N ILE A 586 -10.39 -18.92 17.02
CA ILE A 586 -9.56 -17.96 16.30
C ILE A 586 -8.11 -18.13 16.72
N HIS A 587 -7.31 -18.65 15.81
CA HIS A 587 -5.88 -18.91 15.96
C HIS A 587 -5.09 -17.79 15.32
N HIS A 588 -4.24 -17.12 16.08
CA HIS A 588 -3.45 -15.99 15.59
C HIS A 588 -1.95 -16.16 15.87
N LEU A 589 -1.14 -15.91 14.85
CA LEU A 589 0.31 -15.87 14.93
C LEU A 589 0.77 -14.60 14.22
N ALA A 590 1.55 -13.75 14.90
CA ALA A 590 2.15 -12.57 14.28
C ALA A 590 3.66 -12.73 14.11
N LEU A 591 4.17 -12.32 12.95
CA LEU A 591 5.61 -12.14 12.74
C LEU A 591 6.06 -10.78 13.30
N ASP A 592 7.38 -10.59 13.43
CA ASP A 592 7.94 -9.29 13.79
C ASP A 592 7.77 -8.28 12.63
N ASP A 593 7.40 -7.06 12.99
CA ASP A 593 7.19 -5.95 12.07
C ASP A 593 8.49 -5.48 11.41
N PHE A 594 9.63 -5.62 12.13
CA PHE A 594 10.97 -5.25 11.67
C PHE A 594 11.67 -6.31 10.83
N LEU A 595 11.07 -7.51 10.66
CA LEU A 595 11.64 -8.51 9.78
C LEU A 595 11.61 -8.03 8.31
N PRO A 596 12.76 -8.08 7.59
CA PRO A 596 12.81 -7.79 6.16
C PRO A 596 11.88 -8.68 5.34
N ALA A 597 11.41 -8.19 4.18
CA ALA A 597 10.50 -8.94 3.31
C ALA A 597 11.08 -10.31 2.90
N ILE A 598 12.39 -10.40 2.67
CA ILE A 598 13.07 -11.64 2.28
C ILE A 598 13.10 -12.67 3.41
N GLU A 599 13.29 -12.22 4.66
CA GLU A 599 13.24 -13.07 5.85
C GLU A 599 11.82 -13.61 6.04
N LYS A 600 10.79 -12.79 5.86
CA LYS A 600 9.38 -13.23 5.93
C LYS A 600 9.04 -14.26 4.85
N ARG A 601 9.51 -14.06 3.61
CA ARG A 601 9.36 -15.05 2.53
C ARG A 601 10.10 -16.35 2.85
N ARG A 602 11.34 -16.27 3.35
CA ARG A 602 12.11 -17.44 3.79
C ARG A 602 11.41 -18.19 4.93
N TRP A 603 10.79 -17.46 5.86
CA TRP A 603 10.00 -18.03 6.94
C TRP A 603 8.77 -18.78 6.40
N LEU A 604 8.02 -18.20 5.47
CA LEU A 604 6.89 -18.85 4.80
C LEU A 604 7.32 -20.12 4.05
N LYS A 605 8.51 -20.12 3.44
CA LYS A 605 9.08 -21.29 2.76
C LYS A 605 9.47 -22.42 3.71
N SER A 606 9.90 -22.10 4.93
CA SER A 606 10.41 -23.09 5.90
C SER A 606 9.36 -23.60 6.90
N HIS A 607 8.15 -23.03 6.88
CA HIS A 607 7.04 -23.39 7.76
C HIS A 607 5.81 -23.84 6.97
N SER A 608 4.94 -24.61 7.62
CA SER A 608 3.61 -24.95 7.09
C SER A 608 2.57 -24.74 8.18
N LEU A 609 1.33 -24.42 7.78
CA LEU A 609 0.22 -24.22 8.71
C LEU A 609 0.05 -25.43 9.64
N GLN A 610 0.12 -26.65 9.10
CA GLN A 610 0.04 -27.90 9.85
C GLN A 610 1.10 -27.98 10.97
N LYS A 611 2.36 -27.69 10.66
CA LYS A 611 3.45 -27.79 11.65
C LYS A 611 3.26 -26.75 12.74
N LEU A 612 2.93 -25.52 12.37
CA LEU A 612 2.68 -24.43 13.31
C LEU A 612 1.52 -24.76 14.26
N ALA A 613 0.40 -25.27 13.73
CA ALA A 613 -0.75 -25.71 14.51
C ALA A 613 -0.39 -26.84 15.49
N LYS A 614 0.31 -27.88 15.03
CA LYS A 614 0.70 -29.03 15.87
C LYS A 614 1.72 -28.67 16.95
N THR A 615 2.56 -27.67 16.72
CA THR A 615 3.56 -27.19 17.71
C THR A 615 3.01 -26.16 18.70
N GLY A 616 1.73 -25.76 18.58
CA GLY A 616 1.10 -24.85 19.53
C GLY A 616 1.60 -23.40 19.46
N GLN A 617 2.08 -22.95 18.29
CA GLN A 617 2.61 -21.58 18.13
C GLN A 617 1.54 -20.50 17.99
N PHE A 618 0.28 -20.89 17.78
CA PHE A 618 -0.83 -19.95 17.64
C PHE A 618 -1.41 -19.56 19.00
N ASP A 619 -1.65 -18.28 19.20
CA ASP A 619 -2.45 -17.75 20.29
C ASP A 619 -3.94 -17.98 19.99
N LEU A 620 -4.69 -18.42 21.01
CA LEU A 620 -6.15 -18.52 20.91
C LEU A 620 -6.78 -17.20 21.32
N ILE A 621 -7.39 -16.52 20.36
CA ILE A 621 -8.10 -15.26 20.58
C ILE A 621 -9.50 -15.53 21.11
N ARG A 622 -9.88 -14.83 22.18
CA ARG A 622 -11.26 -14.73 22.66
C ARG A 622 -11.80 -13.35 22.30
N PRO A 623 -12.74 -13.23 21.34
CA PRO A 623 -13.35 -11.95 21.02
C PRO A 623 -14.03 -11.32 22.23
N ASN A 624 -13.86 -10.02 22.44
CA ASN A 624 -14.63 -9.30 23.46
C ASN A 624 -16.07 -9.00 22.98
N PRO A 625 -16.99 -8.52 23.86
CA PRO A 625 -18.36 -8.18 23.47
C PRO A 625 -18.48 -7.16 22.33
N GLN A 626 -17.47 -6.30 22.15
CA GLN A 626 -17.38 -5.31 21.08
C GLN A 626 -16.90 -5.92 19.75
N GLY A 627 -16.53 -7.20 19.72
CA GLY A 627 -16.05 -7.90 18.54
C GLY A 627 -14.60 -7.58 18.19
N LEU A 628 -13.77 -7.13 19.14
CA LEU A 628 -12.34 -6.96 18.96
C LEU A 628 -11.61 -8.30 19.15
N TRP A 629 -10.69 -8.59 18.23
CA TRP A 629 -9.83 -9.77 18.32
C TRP A 629 -8.53 -9.41 19.04
N LEU A 630 -7.84 -8.37 18.57
CA LEU A 630 -6.57 -7.88 19.11
C LEU A 630 -6.76 -6.60 19.93
N ASN A 631 -5.76 -6.27 20.77
CA ASN A 631 -5.64 -4.97 21.46
C ASN A 631 -6.88 -4.60 22.30
N GLN A 632 -7.36 -5.53 23.13
CA GLN A 632 -8.59 -5.36 23.91
C GLN A 632 -8.37 -4.38 25.08
N PRO A 633 -9.30 -3.41 25.29
CA PRO A 633 -9.20 -2.38 26.34
C PRO A 633 -9.39 -2.95 27.77
N THR A 634 -8.97 -2.21 28.80
CA THR A 634 -9.17 -2.62 30.22
C THR A 634 -10.62 -2.42 30.69
N GLU A 635 -11.03 -3.22 31.68
CA GLU A 635 -12.42 -3.28 32.18
C GLU A 635 -12.85 -2.08 33.04
N ASP A 636 -11.92 -1.44 33.77
CA ASP A 636 -12.18 -0.32 34.69
C ASP A 636 -12.50 1.03 34.00
N TRP A 637 -12.37 1.09 32.67
CA TRP A 637 -12.62 2.30 31.90
C TRP A 637 -14.06 2.79 31.96
N ALA A 638 -15.02 1.88 32.03
CA ALA A 638 -16.44 2.20 32.02
C ALA A 638 -16.88 3.02 33.24
N ASP A 639 -16.15 2.92 34.35
CA ASP A 639 -16.47 3.55 35.64
C ASP A 639 -16.14 5.06 35.66
N TYR A 640 -15.36 5.55 34.69
CA TYR A 640 -14.94 6.95 34.64
C TYR A 640 -15.88 7.84 33.81
N LEU A 641 -15.84 9.15 34.10
CA LEU A 641 -16.74 10.13 33.50
C LEU A 641 -16.40 10.36 32.02
N PRO A 642 -17.33 10.16 31.08
CA PRO A 642 -17.07 10.42 29.67
C PRO A 642 -16.86 11.92 29.42
N ILE A 643 -15.77 12.27 28.72
CA ILE A 643 -15.50 13.68 28.38
C ILE A 643 -16.59 14.24 27.46
N ALA A 644 -17.05 13.45 26.48
CA ALA A 644 -18.11 13.81 25.54
C ALA A 644 -18.76 12.55 24.98
N SER A 645 -20.04 12.64 24.57
CA SER A 645 -20.76 11.54 23.92
C SER A 645 -21.66 12.06 22.78
N LYS A 646 -22.11 11.16 21.90
CA LYS A 646 -23.04 11.52 20.82
C LYS A 646 -24.43 11.81 21.37
N GLU A 647 -24.80 11.11 22.44
CA GLU A 647 -26.05 11.20 23.16
C GLU A 647 -26.15 12.55 23.86
N ALA A 648 -25.09 12.99 24.55
CA ALA A 648 -25.01 14.32 25.14
C ALA A 648 -25.10 15.43 24.08
N LYS A 649 -24.34 15.29 22.98
CA LYS A 649 -24.39 16.23 21.85
C LYS A 649 -25.77 16.31 21.19
N ALA A 650 -26.52 15.20 21.17
CA ALA A 650 -27.87 15.16 20.63
C ALA A 650 -28.95 15.59 21.64
N GLY A 651 -28.59 15.94 22.88
CA GLY A 651 -29.52 16.29 23.94
C GLY A 651 -30.33 15.11 24.49
N ARG A 652 -29.89 13.87 24.24
CA ARG A 652 -30.54 12.63 24.69
C ARG A 652 -30.02 12.10 26.03
N SER A 653 -28.89 12.64 26.50
CA SER A 653 -28.31 12.38 27.83
C SER A 653 -27.64 13.65 28.35
N GLN A 654 -27.43 13.75 29.65
CA GLN A 654 -26.57 14.77 30.28
C GLN A 654 -25.28 14.15 30.84
N GLU A 655 -25.10 12.83 30.73
CA GLU A 655 -23.98 12.07 31.28
C GLU A 655 -22.72 12.21 30.41
N ALA A 656 -22.16 13.42 30.38
CA ALA A 656 -20.85 13.74 29.84
C ALA A 656 -20.35 15.05 30.42
N ILE A 657 -19.03 15.24 30.47
CA ILE A 657 -18.44 16.50 30.95
C ILE A 657 -18.80 17.66 30.03
N PHE A 658 -18.68 17.47 28.72
CA PHE A 658 -18.95 18.49 27.71
C PHE A 658 -20.21 18.17 26.91
N LYS A 659 -21.08 19.17 26.76
CA LYS A 659 -22.32 19.10 26.00
C LYS A 659 -22.05 19.04 24.49
N LEU A 660 -21.17 19.90 23.98
CA LEU A 660 -20.81 20.00 22.58
C LEU A 660 -19.34 19.65 22.37
N HIS A 661 -19.09 18.87 21.32
CA HIS A 661 -17.77 18.68 20.73
C HIS A 661 -17.86 18.88 19.21
N SER A 662 -16.77 19.32 18.60
CA SER A 662 -16.60 19.44 17.15
C SER A 662 -15.43 18.60 16.67
N LEU A 663 -15.39 18.31 15.37
CA LEU A 663 -14.13 17.98 14.71
C LEU A 663 -13.46 19.27 14.23
N GLY A 664 -12.16 19.20 13.94
CA GLY A 664 -11.43 20.28 13.24
C GLY A 664 -11.94 20.50 11.82
N VAL A 665 -11.58 21.64 11.22
CA VAL A 665 -12.04 22.01 9.87
C VAL A 665 -11.46 21.06 8.83
N VAL A 666 -12.27 20.71 7.83
CA VAL A 666 -11.85 19.92 6.66
C VAL A 666 -12.04 20.77 5.41
N THR A 667 -10.94 21.06 4.73
CA THR A 667 -11.01 21.86 3.51
C THR A 667 -11.09 20.97 2.26
N ASN A 668 -10.38 19.83 2.26
CA ASN A 668 -10.06 19.00 1.09
C ASN A 668 -9.26 19.74 -0.02
N ARG A 669 -8.69 20.90 0.30
CA ARG A 669 -7.92 21.76 -0.61
C ARG A 669 -6.93 22.66 0.14
N ASP A 670 -6.21 22.11 1.11
CA ASP A 670 -5.39 22.90 2.03
C ASP A 670 -4.41 23.83 1.29
N GLU A 671 -3.77 23.38 0.21
CA GLU A 671 -2.83 24.19 -0.59
C GLU A 671 -3.46 25.47 -1.17
N TRP A 672 -4.79 25.49 -1.33
CA TRP A 672 -5.55 26.63 -1.86
C TRP A 672 -6.02 27.59 -0.77
N VAL A 673 -6.51 27.07 0.36
CA VAL A 673 -7.22 27.87 1.37
C VAL A 673 -6.43 28.09 2.67
N TYR A 674 -5.25 27.48 2.79
CA TYR A 674 -4.28 27.77 3.84
C TYR A 674 -3.03 28.43 3.25
N ASP A 675 -2.45 29.38 3.99
CA ASP A 675 -1.11 29.90 3.73
C ASP A 675 -0.50 30.54 4.99
N PHE A 676 0.82 30.73 5.04
CA PHE A 676 1.43 31.60 6.05
C PHE A 676 1.14 33.08 5.76
N SER A 677 1.01 33.43 4.47
CA SER A 677 0.76 34.79 4.02
C SER A 677 -0.71 35.02 3.68
N GLU A 678 -1.31 36.03 4.30
CA GLU A 678 -2.67 36.48 4.00
C GLU A 678 -2.83 36.87 2.52
N LYS A 679 -1.83 37.53 1.96
CA LYS A 679 -1.81 37.91 0.54
C LYS A 679 -1.89 36.68 -0.36
N GLU A 680 -1.15 35.63 -0.06
CA GLU A 680 -1.08 34.42 -0.88
C GLU A 680 -2.37 33.61 -0.83
N VAL A 681 -2.97 33.45 0.35
CA VAL A 681 -4.29 32.79 0.44
C VAL A 681 -5.36 33.57 -0.34
N ASN A 682 -5.31 34.91 -0.29
CA ASN A 682 -6.25 35.74 -1.04
C ASN A 682 -6.10 35.57 -2.56
N GLN A 683 -4.86 35.54 -3.07
CA GLN A 683 -4.60 35.33 -4.50
C GLN A 683 -5.08 33.95 -4.96
N LYS A 684 -4.73 32.88 -4.22
CA LYS A 684 -5.13 31.51 -4.54
C LYS A 684 -6.65 31.34 -4.53
N VAL A 685 -7.33 31.89 -3.52
CA VAL A 685 -8.79 31.77 -3.38
C VAL A 685 -9.53 32.54 -4.48
N ASN A 686 -9.11 33.77 -4.80
CA ASN A 686 -9.73 34.53 -5.89
C ASN A 686 -9.57 33.78 -7.22
N PHE A 687 -8.36 33.29 -7.52
CA PHE A 687 -8.12 32.50 -8.72
C PHE A 687 -9.02 31.25 -8.80
N LEU A 688 -9.19 30.52 -7.69
CA LEU A 688 -10.05 29.35 -7.64
C LEU A 688 -11.53 29.71 -7.86
N ILE A 689 -12.00 30.82 -7.27
CA ILE A 689 -13.37 31.31 -7.43
C ILE A 689 -13.63 31.75 -8.88
N ASP A 690 -12.70 32.49 -9.47
CA ASP A 690 -12.83 33.00 -10.84
C ASP A 690 -12.98 31.86 -11.86
N ASN A 691 -12.14 30.83 -11.76
CA ASN A 691 -12.23 29.64 -12.62
C ASN A 691 -13.54 28.86 -12.40
N TYR A 692 -13.94 28.66 -11.14
CA TYR A 692 -15.22 28.04 -10.83
C TYR A 692 -16.41 28.81 -11.43
N GLU A 693 -16.43 30.14 -11.30
CA GLU A 693 -17.51 30.97 -11.86
C GLU A 693 -17.51 30.97 -13.39
N GLN A 694 -16.34 31.00 -14.04
CA GLN A 694 -16.24 30.84 -15.50
C GLN A 694 -16.81 29.48 -15.94
N LYS A 695 -16.46 28.41 -15.22
CA LYS A 695 -16.97 27.06 -15.51
C LYS A 695 -18.47 26.94 -15.24
N ARG A 696 -18.99 27.59 -14.19
CA ARG A 696 -20.43 27.63 -13.89
C ARG A 696 -21.22 28.33 -15.00
N LEU A 697 -20.63 29.34 -15.63
CA LEU A 697 -21.25 30.10 -16.72
C LEU A 697 -21.07 29.47 -18.11
N ASN A 698 -20.15 28.50 -18.29
CA ASN A 698 -19.86 27.86 -19.58
C ASN A 698 -19.68 26.33 -19.49
N SER A 699 -20.50 25.55 -20.19
CA SER A 699 -20.56 24.08 -20.07
C SER A 699 -19.35 23.33 -20.65
N GLU A 700 -18.53 23.92 -21.53
CA GLU A 700 -17.60 23.17 -22.37
C GLU A 700 -16.12 23.09 -21.91
N LEU A 701 -15.72 23.74 -20.82
CA LEU A 701 -14.31 23.69 -20.36
C LEU A 701 -14.00 22.47 -19.48
N ILE A 702 -13.06 21.61 -19.89
CA ILE A 702 -12.43 20.69 -18.94
C ILE A 702 -11.47 21.53 -18.08
N ASP A 703 -11.78 21.70 -16.80
CA ASP A 703 -11.02 22.61 -15.93
C ASP A 703 -10.22 21.83 -14.88
N THR A 704 -8.93 21.66 -15.17
CA THR A 704 -7.93 21.09 -14.28
C THR A 704 -7.41 22.09 -13.24
N GLU A 705 -7.75 23.37 -13.38
CA GLU A 705 -7.34 24.46 -12.49
C GLU A 705 -8.30 24.62 -11.30
N ILE A 706 -9.46 23.94 -11.33
CA ILE A 706 -10.35 23.81 -10.18
C ILE A 706 -9.99 22.58 -9.35
N LYS A 707 -9.79 22.80 -8.05
CA LYS A 707 -9.70 21.72 -7.06
C LYS A 707 -11.09 21.19 -6.68
N TRP A 708 -11.58 20.22 -7.45
CA TRP A 708 -12.89 19.64 -7.24
C TRP A 708 -12.99 18.86 -5.94
N THR A 709 -14.18 18.92 -5.36
CA THR A 709 -14.61 18.14 -4.19
C THR A 709 -16.06 17.73 -4.41
N ARG A 710 -16.55 16.80 -3.60
CA ARG A 710 -17.97 16.41 -3.63
C ARG A 710 -18.88 17.62 -3.42
N ALA A 711 -18.57 18.52 -2.47
CA ALA A 711 -19.35 19.73 -2.24
C ALA A 711 -19.36 20.65 -3.47
N VAL A 712 -18.20 20.98 -4.02
CA VAL A 712 -18.09 21.89 -5.20
C VAL A 712 -18.78 21.31 -6.44
N LYS A 713 -18.68 19.99 -6.69
CA LYS A 713 -19.42 19.34 -7.80
C LYS A 713 -20.94 19.47 -7.62
N ASN A 714 -21.44 19.32 -6.39
CA ASN A 714 -22.85 19.48 -6.09
C ASN A 714 -23.31 20.94 -6.22
N ASP A 715 -22.47 21.89 -5.81
CA ASP A 715 -22.75 23.32 -5.92
C ASP A 715 -22.79 23.77 -7.39
N LEU A 716 -21.89 23.24 -8.23
CA LEU A 716 -21.94 23.45 -9.68
C LEU A 716 -23.24 22.91 -10.28
N ALA A 717 -23.63 21.67 -9.93
CA ALA A 717 -24.87 21.06 -10.41
C ALA A 717 -26.13 21.82 -9.98
N LYS A 718 -26.06 22.53 -8.85
CA LYS A 718 -27.13 23.39 -8.34
C LYS A 718 -27.02 24.86 -8.78
N ASN A 719 -26.04 25.18 -9.62
CA ASN A 719 -25.76 26.53 -10.09
C ASN A 719 -25.52 27.55 -8.96
N VAL A 720 -24.80 27.15 -7.91
CA VAL A 720 -24.46 28.02 -6.76
C VAL A 720 -23.29 28.93 -7.14
N ALA A 721 -23.47 30.25 -7.04
CA ALA A 721 -22.42 31.24 -7.29
C ALA A 721 -21.48 31.42 -6.10
N TYR A 722 -20.20 31.58 -6.37
CA TYR A 722 -19.14 31.83 -5.39
C TYR A 722 -18.70 33.30 -5.45
N SER A 723 -18.32 33.84 -4.29
CA SER A 723 -17.83 35.22 -4.16
C SER A 723 -16.78 35.27 -3.06
N TYR A 724 -15.74 36.06 -3.28
CA TYR A 724 -14.70 36.29 -2.29
C TYR A 724 -15.20 37.23 -1.17
N ASP A 725 -14.84 36.94 0.08
CA ASP A 725 -15.10 37.77 1.24
C ASP A 725 -13.85 37.78 2.13
N GLU A 726 -13.14 38.91 2.17
CA GLU A 726 -11.90 39.09 2.95
C GLU A 726 -12.08 38.77 4.43
N LYS A 727 -13.28 38.95 4.97
CA LYS A 727 -13.56 38.69 6.40
C LYS A 727 -13.61 37.22 6.75
N CYS A 728 -13.59 36.33 5.75
CA CYS A 728 -13.44 34.91 5.93
C CYS A 728 -11.98 34.48 6.16
N VAL A 729 -11.01 35.39 6.01
CA VAL A 729 -9.58 35.09 6.26
C VAL A 729 -9.28 35.24 7.74
N ILE A 730 -8.89 34.14 8.38
CA ILE A 730 -8.74 34.06 9.84
C ILE A 730 -7.47 33.31 10.21
N ASP A 731 -7.03 33.46 11.45
CA ASP A 731 -5.96 32.61 12.00
C ASP A 731 -6.51 31.23 12.38
N SER A 732 -5.75 30.21 12.03
CA SER A 732 -6.07 28.81 12.30
C SER A 732 -4.81 28.05 12.67
N VAL A 733 -4.91 27.19 13.68
CA VAL A 733 -3.82 26.30 14.07
C VAL A 733 -3.85 25.09 13.13
N TYR A 734 -2.94 25.09 12.16
CA TYR A 734 -2.87 24.06 11.14
C TYR A 734 -2.22 22.78 11.70
N ARG A 735 -1.09 22.92 12.40
CA ARG A 735 -0.37 21.84 13.09
C ARG A 735 0.10 22.36 14.46
N PRO A 736 0.59 21.50 15.37
CA PRO A 736 0.92 21.95 16.72
C PRO A 736 1.95 23.09 16.68
N PHE A 737 1.59 24.23 17.29
CA PHE A 737 2.36 25.49 17.30
C PHE A 737 2.57 26.17 15.93
N ILE A 738 1.75 25.83 14.93
CA ILE A 738 1.85 26.40 13.58
C ILE A 738 0.54 27.08 13.21
N ILE A 739 0.55 28.41 13.26
CA ILE A 739 -0.55 29.27 12.84
C ILE A 739 -0.42 29.57 11.36
N LYS A 740 -1.53 29.46 10.64
CA LYS A 740 -1.68 29.84 9.23
C LYS A 740 -2.95 30.66 9.05
N LYS A 741 -2.96 31.47 8.00
CA LYS A 741 -4.17 32.10 7.49
C LYS A 741 -5.02 31.03 6.79
N LEU A 742 -6.29 30.98 7.15
CA LEU A 742 -7.32 30.10 6.58
C LEU A 742 -8.43 30.94 5.97
N TYR A 743 -8.84 30.63 4.75
CA TYR A 743 -10.12 31.09 4.20
C TYR A 743 -11.29 30.21 4.70
N PHE A 744 -11.91 30.60 5.81
CA PHE A 744 -12.92 29.83 6.53
C PHE A 744 -14.34 30.03 6.00
N ASN A 745 -14.58 29.61 4.76
CA ASN A 745 -15.86 29.76 4.06
C ASN A 745 -16.60 28.43 3.84
N GLN A 746 -17.93 28.40 4.08
CA GLN A 746 -18.74 27.17 3.94
C GLN A 746 -18.77 26.59 2.53
N LYS A 747 -18.55 27.40 1.49
CA LYS A 747 -18.52 26.95 0.09
C LYS A 747 -17.17 26.35 -0.31
N LEU A 748 -16.08 26.79 0.33
CA LEU A 748 -14.71 26.37 0.03
C LEU A 748 -14.07 25.48 1.10
N ASN A 749 -14.77 25.16 2.19
CA ASN A 749 -14.38 24.12 3.13
C ASN A 749 -15.40 22.98 3.05
N GLU A 750 -14.95 21.73 2.80
CA GLU A 750 -15.85 20.57 2.69
C GLU A 750 -16.68 20.37 3.97
N MET A 751 -16.09 20.52 5.17
CA MET A 751 -16.81 20.45 6.45
C MET A 751 -16.23 21.43 7.49
N GLN A 752 -17.07 22.31 8.03
CA GLN A 752 -16.75 23.17 9.18
C GLN A 752 -17.26 22.63 10.52
N TYR A 753 -18.03 21.54 10.50
CA TYR A 753 -18.66 20.91 11.66
C TYR A 753 -19.36 21.92 12.59
N LYS A 754 -18.95 21.96 13.87
CA LYS A 754 -19.54 22.77 14.93
C LYS A 754 -18.61 23.89 15.37
N LEU A 755 -17.62 24.23 14.56
CA LEU A 755 -16.63 25.26 14.88
C LEU A 755 -17.25 26.65 14.94
N ARG A 756 -18.29 26.94 14.14
CA ARG A 756 -19.07 28.19 14.27
C ARG A 756 -19.86 28.28 15.59
N ASP A 757 -20.29 27.15 16.14
CA ASP A 757 -20.95 27.08 17.44
C ASP A 757 -19.93 27.23 18.60
N ILE A 758 -18.62 27.10 18.32
CA ILE A 758 -17.52 27.23 19.29
C ILE A 758 -16.84 28.60 19.22
N PHE A 759 -16.59 29.13 18.01
CA PHE A 759 -15.85 30.37 17.78
C PHE A 759 -16.77 31.53 17.32
N GLY A 760 -18.08 31.29 17.24
CA GLY A 760 -19.07 32.26 16.79
C GLY A 760 -19.24 32.32 15.26
N VAL A 761 -20.18 33.16 14.82
CA VAL A 761 -20.47 33.36 13.39
C VAL A 761 -19.57 34.48 12.85
N TYR A 762 -18.57 34.10 12.05
CA TYR A 762 -17.82 35.07 11.25
C TYR A 762 -18.75 35.85 10.31
N PRO A 763 -18.54 37.17 10.14
CA PRO A 763 -17.32 37.92 10.49
C PRO A 763 -17.34 38.69 11.82
N ASN A 764 -18.31 38.48 12.70
CA ASN A 764 -18.43 39.25 13.95
C ASN A 764 -17.57 38.68 15.10
N SER A 765 -16.30 38.38 14.83
CA SER A 765 -15.45 37.46 15.60
C SER A 765 -14.52 38.13 16.63
N ASN A 766 -15.08 38.74 17.67
CA ASN A 766 -14.32 39.07 18.90
C ASN A 766 -14.59 38.06 20.03
N PHE A 767 -14.99 36.83 19.69
CA PHE A 767 -15.34 35.81 20.67
C PHE A 767 -14.08 35.08 21.15
N GLU A 768 -13.59 35.46 22.32
CA GLU A 768 -12.55 34.70 23.02
C GLU A 768 -13.11 33.35 23.49
N ASN A 769 -12.43 32.26 23.15
CA ASN A 769 -12.73 30.93 23.64
C ASN A 769 -11.45 30.11 23.73
N VAL A 770 -11.42 29.12 24.62
CA VAL A 770 -10.32 28.17 24.73
C VAL A 770 -10.85 26.78 24.42
N VAL A 771 -10.11 26.06 23.60
CA VAL A 771 -10.47 24.74 23.09
C VAL A 771 -9.37 23.75 23.39
N ILE A 772 -9.72 22.64 24.03
CA ILE A 772 -8.84 21.47 24.15
C ILE A 772 -9.05 20.62 22.90
N CYS A 773 -7.98 20.45 22.13
CA CYS A 773 -7.93 19.58 20.96
C CYS A 773 -7.24 18.26 21.33
N PHE A 774 -7.85 17.13 20.99
CA PHE A 774 -7.25 15.81 21.23
C PHE A 774 -7.53 14.84 20.09
N SER A 775 -6.70 13.80 20.00
CA SER A 775 -6.79 12.75 18.99
C SER A 775 -8.14 12.02 19.03
N ASN A 776 -8.84 11.99 17.91
CA ASN A 776 -10.03 11.20 17.66
C ASN A 776 -9.68 9.71 17.58
N VAL A 777 -10.63 8.85 17.93
CA VAL A 777 -10.54 7.37 17.85
C VAL A 777 -10.33 6.83 16.44
N THR A 778 -10.48 7.68 15.42
CA THR A 778 -10.23 7.32 14.02
C THR A 778 -8.77 7.46 13.63
N THR A 779 -7.95 8.13 14.45
CA THR A 779 -6.55 8.33 14.15
C THR A 779 -5.71 7.09 14.47
N ASN A 780 -4.73 6.80 13.63
CA ASN A 780 -3.74 5.75 13.89
C ASN A 780 -2.51 6.28 14.65
N LYS A 781 -2.45 7.59 14.95
CA LYS A 781 -1.34 8.21 15.67
C LYS A 781 -1.43 7.91 17.17
N GLN A 782 -0.30 8.03 17.87
CA GLN A 782 -0.29 8.02 19.33
C GLN A 782 -1.17 9.16 19.85
N PHE A 783 -1.93 8.91 20.93
CA PHE A 783 -2.80 9.90 21.53
C PHE A 783 -2.00 11.12 22.01
N PHE A 784 -2.42 12.32 21.59
CA PHE A 784 -1.93 13.57 22.13
C PHE A 784 -3.01 14.65 22.14
N MET A 785 -2.71 15.75 22.83
CA MET A 785 -3.62 16.89 22.97
C MET A 785 -2.85 18.20 22.93
N ILE A 786 -3.55 19.28 22.62
CA ILE A 786 -3.05 20.65 22.69
C ILE A 786 -4.23 21.60 22.88
N ALA A 787 -4.05 22.68 23.65
CA ALA A 787 -5.05 23.72 23.80
C ALA A 787 -4.79 24.85 22.80
N THR A 788 -5.85 25.49 22.32
CA THR A 788 -5.78 26.61 21.38
C THR A 788 -6.94 27.58 21.59
N ASN A 789 -6.76 28.82 21.16
CA ASN A 789 -7.79 29.85 21.10
C ASN A 789 -8.20 30.21 19.66
N VAL A 790 -7.68 29.50 18.65
CA VAL A 790 -8.01 29.71 17.23
C VAL A 790 -8.58 28.43 16.60
N ILE A 791 -9.12 28.53 15.39
CA ILE A 791 -9.78 27.40 14.73
C ILE A 791 -8.77 26.27 14.45
N PRO A 792 -9.01 25.03 14.92
CA PRO A 792 -8.14 23.90 14.65
C PRO A 792 -8.45 23.22 13.31
N ASP A 793 -7.40 22.87 12.58
CA ASP A 793 -7.48 21.94 11.44
C ASP A 793 -7.83 20.52 11.91
N LEU A 794 -8.53 19.74 11.07
CA LEU A 794 -8.84 18.33 11.37
C LEU A 794 -7.56 17.54 11.67
N HIS A 795 -6.45 17.82 10.99
CA HIS A 795 -5.24 17.03 11.13
C HIS A 795 -4.25 17.55 12.17
N LEU A 796 -4.62 18.57 12.96
CA LEU A 796 -3.84 19.08 14.09
C LEU A 796 -3.36 17.96 15.03
N THR A 797 -4.27 17.07 15.44
CA THR A 797 -3.98 15.93 16.32
C THR A 797 -4.07 14.56 15.63
N GLY A 798 -3.87 14.55 14.30
CA GLY A 798 -4.15 13.39 13.45
C GLY A 798 -5.56 13.46 12.88
N ASP A 799 -6.57 13.19 13.71
CA ASP A 799 -7.96 13.54 13.44
C ASP A 799 -8.45 14.25 14.71
N THR A 800 -8.75 15.54 14.66
CA THR A 800 -8.93 16.36 15.86
C THR A 800 -10.36 16.37 16.32
N VAL A 801 -10.56 16.10 17.61
CA VAL A 801 -11.76 16.46 18.36
C VAL A 801 -11.46 17.71 19.16
N ALA A 802 -12.38 18.66 19.12
CA ALA A 802 -12.34 19.93 19.81
C ALA A 802 -13.47 20.00 20.84
N ILE A 803 -13.11 20.23 22.10
CA ILE A 803 -14.03 20.55 23.20
C ILE A 803 -13.69 21.94 23.72
N ALA A 804 -14.70 22.79 23.83
CA ALA A 804 -14.51 24.20 24.18
C ALA A 804 -14.96 24.49 25.60
N LEU A 805 -14.44 25.56 26.19
CA LEU A 805 -14.92 26.10 27.45
C LEU A 805 -16.35 26.65 27.29
N TYR A 806 -16.58 27.41 26.22
CA TYR A 806 -17.87 28.00 25.89
C TYR A 806 -18.42 27.52 24.54
N THR A 807 -19.72 27.72 24.35
CA THR A 807 -20.39 27.67 23.05
C THR A 807 -21.18 28.95 22.81
N TYR A 808 -21.46 29.26 21.55
CA TYR A 808 -22.18 30.46 21.14
C TYR A 808 -23.47 30.07 20.42
N ALA A 809 -24.59 30.63 20.88
CA ALA A 809 -25.87 30.51 20.20
C ALA A 809 -25.88 31.36 18.92
N LYS A 810 -26.92 31.21 18.08
CA LYS A 810 -27.03 31.93 16.79
C LYS A 810 -27.13 33.45 16.95
N ASP A 811 -27.62 33.91 18.09
CA ASP A 811 -27.67 35.31 18.49
C ASP A 811 -26.35 35.80 19.13
N ASN A 812 -25.32 34.95 19.12
CA ASN A 812 -24.02 35.14 19.75
C ASN A 812 -24.01 35.18 21.28
N THR A 813 -25.07 34.70 21.94
CA THR A 813 -25.07 34.54 23.40
C THR A 813 -24.09 33.42 23.82
N ARG A 814 -23.16 33.74 24.72
CA ARG A 814 -22.18 32.79 25.29
C ARG A 814 -22.85 31.86 26.30
N GLN A 815 -22.57 30.56 26.21
CA GLN A 815 -23.08 29.52 27.10
C GLN A 815 -21.94 28.59 27.55
N ASP A 816 -22.01 28.11 28.80
CA ASP A 816 -21.06 27.08 29.27
C ASP A 816 -21.23 25.80 28.46
N ASN A 817 -20.10 25.21 28.08
CA ASN A 817 -20.11 23.89 27.44
C ASN A 817 -20.05 22.74 28.45
N ILE A 818 -19.54 23.00 29.66
CA ILE A 818 -19.51 22.02 30.75
C ILE A 818 -20.93 21.83 31.29
N THR A 819 -21.37 20.58 31.40
CA THR A 819 -22.72 20.25 31.86
C THR A 819 -22.90 20.49 33.36
N ASP A 820 -24.13 20.80 33.77
CA ASP A 820 -24.46 20.90 35.20
C ASP A 820 -24.38 19.54 35.91
N TRP A 821 -24.60 18.45 35.16
CA TRP A 821 -24.39 17.09 35.64
C TRP A 821 -22.92 16.89 36.06
N ALA A 822 -21.96 17.23 35.20
CA ALA A 822 -20.55 17.08 35.53
C ALA A 822 -20.16 17.94 36.73
N LEU A 823 -20.63 19.19 36.79
CA LEU A 823 -20.42 20.05 37.96
C LEU A 823 -20.91 19.38 39.25
N THR A 824 -22.08 18.75 39.20
CA THR A 824 -22.66 18.02 40.33
C THR A 824 -21.77 16.83 40.73
N GLN A 825 -21.34 16.01 39.77
CA GLN A 825 -20.49 14.84 40.05
C GLN A 825 -19.15 15.22 40.71
N PHE A 826 -18.51 16.29 40.24
CA PHE A 826 -17.27 16.77 40.85
C PHE A 826 -17.48 17.30 42.27
N ARG A 827 -18.53 18.10 42.50
CA ARG A 827 -18.84 18.65 43.83
C ARG A 827 -19.23 17.56 44.83
N GLU A 828 -19.98 16.55 44.39
CA GLU A 828 -20.34 15.39 45.22
C GLU A 828 -19.11 14.54 45.57
N HIS A 829 -18.25 14.25 44.60
CA HIS A 829 -17.04 13.45 44.84
C HIS A 829 -16.06 14.12 45.82
N TYR A 830 -15.76 15.42 45.60
CA TYR A 830 -14.81 16.17 46.44
C TYR A 830 -15.45 16.85 47.66
N GLN A 831 -16.77 16.71 47.83
CA GLN A 831 -17.53 17.25 48.98
C GLN A 831 -17.34 18.77 49.19
N THR A 832 -17.33 19.54 48.11
CA THR A 832 -17.17 21.01 48.15
C THR A 832 -18.02 21.71 47.10
N THR A 833 -18.49 22.92 47.42
CA THR A 833 -19.24 23.78 46.49
C THR A 833 -18.35 24.78 45.75
N GLU A 834 -17.07 24.88 46.11
CA GLU A 834 -16.12 25.86 45.55
C GLU A 834 -15.69 25.55 44.11
N ILE A 835 -15.96 24.33 43.62
CA ILE A 835 -15.61 23.92 42.25
C ILE A 835 -16.52 24.64 41.25
N GLU A 836 -15.91 25.32 40.28
CA GLU A 836 -16.59 25.92 39.13
C GLU A 836 -16.37 25.13 37.83
N LYS A 837 -17.17 25.41 36.80
CA LYS A 837 -17.05 24.74 35.48
C LYS A 837 -15.72 25.00 34.79
N THR A 838 -15.15 26.19 34.97
CA THR A 838 -13.80 26.56 34.51
C THR A 838 -12.72 25.71 35.19
N ASP A 839 -12.87 25.40 36.48
CA ASP A 839 -11.94 24.52 37.19
C ASP A 839 -11.99 23.09 36.63
N ILE A 840 -13.19 22.58 36.29
CA ILE A 840 -13.35 21.27 35.65
C ILE A 840 -12.65 21.25 34.29
N PHE A 841 -12.76 22.32 33.49
CA PHE A 841 -12.06 22.44 32.22
C PHE A 841 -10.54 22.30 32.38
N HIS A 842 -9.96 23.01 33.35
CA HIS A 842 -8.54 22.91 33.67
C HIS A 842 -8.16 21.51 34.20
N TYR A 843 -8.93 20.97 35.13
CA TYR A 843 -8.73 19.64 35.68
C TYR A 843 -8.65 18.57 34.58
N VAL A 844 -9.59 18.60 33.62
CA VAL A 844 -9.59 17.69 32.46
C VAL A 844 -8.28 17.80 31.69
N TYR A 845 -7.79 19.01 31.43
CA TYR A 845 -6.55 19.18 30.68
C TYR A 845 -5.33 18.60 31.42
N ALA A 846 -5.26 18.76 32.75
CA ALA A 846 -4.21 18.16 33.56
C ALA A 846 -4.26 16.62 33.54
N VAL A 847 -5.44 16.02 33.69
CA VAL A 847 -5.62 14.57 33.62
C VAL A 847 -5.14 14.00 32.29
N LEU A 848 -5.47 14.65 31.18
CA LEU A 848 -5.04 14.18 29.87
C LEU A 848 -3.50 14.29 29.68
N HIS A 849 -2.83 15.20 30.40
CA HIS A 849 -1.36 15.32 30.40
C HIS A 849 -0.66 14.27 31.26
N ASN A 850 -1.34 13.68 32.25
CA ASN A 850 -0.77 12.68 33.16
C ASN A 850 -0.21 11.47 32.38
N PRO A 851 1.10 11.20 32.42
CA PRO A 851 1.71 10.06 31.75
C PRO A 851 1.14 8.71 32.23
N ALA A 852 0.91 8.55 33.54
CA ALA A 852 0.40 7.29 34.11
C ALA A 852 -1.02 6.97 33.58
N TYR A 853 -1.86 7.99 33.43
CA TYR A 853 -3.18 7.85 32.79
C TYR A 853 -3.06 7.40 31.33
N ARG A 854 -2.21 8.08 30.55
CA ARG A 854 -2.04 7.79 29.12
C ARG A 854 -1.45 6.41 28.87
N GLU A 855 -0.52 5.97 29.73
CA GLU A 855 0.09 4.65 29.65
C GLU A 855 -0.92 3.55 30.00
N LYS A 856 -1.60 3.68 31.14
CA LYS A 856 -2.59 2.69 31.60
C LYS A 856 -3.72 2.51 30.58
N PHE A 857 -4.21 3.59 29.98
CA PHE A 857 -5.38 3.57 29.08
C PHE A 857 -5.03 3.76 27.60
N ALA A 858 -3.79 3.48 27.20
CA ALA A 858 -3.32 3.69 25.82
C ALA A 858 -4.19 2.98 24.77
N LEU A 859 -4.73 1.79 25.09
CA LEU A 859 -5.63 1.04 24.20
C LEU A 859 -7.04 1.65 24.18
N ASN A 860 -7.59 2.02 25.33
CA ASN A 860 -8.90 2.64 25.44
C ASN A 860 -8.95 3.99 24.70
N LEU A 861 -7.91 4.81 24.83
CA LEU A 861 -7.78 6.10 24.15
C LEU A 861 -7.70 5.99 22.61
N LYS A 862 -7.37 4.82 22.07
CA LYS A 862 -7.44 4.55 20.63
C LYS A 862 -8.84 4.15 20.16
N GLN A 863 -9.72 3.74 21.07
CA GLN A 863 -11.03 3.15 20.74
C GLN A 863 -12.20 4.06 21.09
N GLU A 864 -12.09 4.83 22.17
CA GLU A 864 -13.14 5.71 22.69
C GLU A 864 -12.60 7.10 23.04
N PHE A 865 -13.50 8.08 23.18
CA PHE A 865 -13.11 9.38 23.72
C PHE A 865 -12.64 9.22 25.17
N PRO A 866 -11.70 10.07 25.64
CA PRO A 866 -11.20 9.99 27.00
C PRO A 866 -12.31 9.96 28.05
N ARG A 867 -12.10 9.15 29.09
CA ARG A 867 -12.89 9.19 30.30
C ARG A 867 -12.03 9.65 31.46
N ILE A 868 -12.58 10.52 32.30
CA ILE A 868 -11.84 11.30 33.28
C ILE A 868 -12.05 10.69 34.67
N PRO A 869 -11.01 10.13 35.30
CA PRO A 869 -11.07 9.69 36.70
C PRO A 869 -11.01 10.88 37.67
N PHE A 870 -11.34 10.59 38.93
CA PHE A 870 -11.08 11.49 40.04
C PHE A 870 -9.72 11.18 40.69
N TYR A 871 -8.87 12.20 40.82
CA TYR A 871 -7.60 12.14 41.53
C TYR A 871 -7.70 12.88 42.84
N ASN A 872 -6.90 12.47 43.82
CA ASN A 872 -6.80 13.20 45.07
C ASN A 872 -6.31 14.65 44.83
N ASP A 873 -6.84 15.59 45.63
CA ASP A 873 -6.53 17.02 45.59
C ASP A 873 -6.91 17.71 44.26
N PHE A 874 -8.21 17.91 44.05
CA PHE A 874 -8.78 18.58 42.88
C PHE A 874 -8.09 19.91 42.54
N PHE A 875 -7.80 20.74 43.56
CA PHE A 875 -7.27 22.08 43.36
C PHE A 875 -5.83 22.05 42.82
N LYS A 876 -5.03 21.07 43.22
CA LYS A 876 -3.70 20.86 42.62
C LYS A 876 -3.80 20.53 41.14
N TRP A 877 -4.68 19.59 40.78
CA TRP A 877 -4.89 19.17 39.39
C TRP A 877 -5.43 20.30 38.50
N LYS A 878 -6.42 21.06 38.96
CA LYS A 878 -6.94 22.20 38.18
C LYS A 878 -5.89 23.31 38.04
N ASN A 879 -5.04 23.54 39.04
CA ASN A 879 -3.97 24.53 38.94
C ASN A 879 -2.89 24.13 37.92
N TRP A 880 -2.50 22.85 37.88
CA TRP A 880 -1.62 22.34 36.80
C TRP A 880 -2.24 22.51 35.42
N GLY A 881 -3.53 22.20 35.29
CA GLY A 881 -4.26 22.36 34.03
C GLY A 881 -4.34 23.79 33.54
N ALA A 882 -4.56 24.74 34.46
CA ALA A 882 -4.58 26.17 34.17
C ALA A 882 -3.20 26.66 33.69
N ARG A 883 -2.12 26.27 34.38
CA ARG A 883 -0.73 26.57 33.95
C ARG A 883 -0.45 26.02 32.54
N LEU A 884 -0.81 24.77 32.27
CA LEU A 884 -0.62 24.14 30.96
C LEU A 884 -1.41 24.84 29.85
N ILE A 885 -2.68 25.21 30.09
CA ILE A 885 -3.49 25.95 29.11
C ILE A 885 -2.87 27.33 28.83
N GLN A 886 -2.44 28.04 29.88
CA GLN A 886 -1.82 29.35 29.74
C GLN A 886 -0.57 29.28 28.85
N LEU A 887 0.26 28.23 29.01
CA LEU A 887 1.45 28.03 28.19
C LEU A 887 1.12 27.71 26.74
N HIS A 888 0.19 26.77 26.52
CA HIS A 888 -0.07 26.25 25.18
C HIS A 888 -0.87 27.23 24.31
N VAL A 889 -1.80 27.98 24.89
CA VAL A 889 -2.62 28.96 24.15
C VAL A 889 -1.80 30.19 23.80
N ASN A 890 -0.88 30.61 24.67
CA ASN A 890 -0.13 31.86 24.51
C ASN A 890 1.32 31.63 24.04
N PHE A 891 1.59 30.53 23.34
CA PHE A 891 2.96 30.15 22.97
C PHE A 891 3.68 31.22 22.14
N GLU A 892 2.98 32.02 21.34
CA GLU A 892 3.58 33.07 20.50
C GLU A 892 4.05 34.30 21.29
N THR A 893 3.60 34.47 22.55
CA THR A 893 3.93 35.62 23.42
C THR A 893 4.87 35.26 24.57
N ILE A 894 5.21 33.97 24.73
CA ILE A 894 6.14 33.49 25.74
C ILE A 894 7.56 33.99 25.44
N THR A 895 8.34 34.22 26.51
CA THR A 895 9.76 34.57 26.39
C THR A 895 10.53 33.42 25.73
N PRO A 896 11.20 33.65 24.58
CA PRO A 896 11.94 32.61 23.88
C PRO A 896 13.10 32.07 24.72
N TYR A 897 13.35 30.76 24.63
CA TYR A 897 14.52 30.13 25.20
C TYR A 897 15.80 30.69 24.54
N ALA A 898 16.77 31.08 25.35
CA ALA A 898 18.02 31.67 24.87
C ALA A 898 18.97 30.59 24.33
N PHE A 899 18.91 30.32 23.02
CA PHE A 899 19.87 29.45 22.35
C PHE A 899 21.23 30.10 22.17
N THR A 900 22.27 29.28 22.04
CA THR A 900 23.56 29.75 21.51
C THR A 900 23.54 29.62 19.99
N ARG A 901 23.28 30.73 19.30
CA ARG A 901 23.33 30.81 17.83
C ARG A 901 24.79 30.88 17.35
N VAL A 902 25.12 30.06 16.37
CA VAL A 902 26.41 30.06 15.68
C VAL A 902 26.15 30.21 14.19
N ASP A 903 26.68 31.27 13.60
CA ASP A 903 26.60 31.54 12.17
C ASP A 903 27.98 31.34 11.52
N SER A 904 28.02 30.64 10.39
CA SER A 904 29.22 30.41 9.58
C SER A 904 29.31 31.39 8.42
N GLU A 905 30.52 31.72 7.97
CA GLU A 905 30.77 32.64 6.85
C GLU A 905 30.53 32.00 5.46
N THR A 906 30.32 30.69 5.38
CA THR A 906 30.13 29.97 4.10
C THR A 906 28.76 30.20 3.49
N LYS A 907 28.69 31.05 2.45
CA LYS A 907 27.46 31.39 1.69
C LYS A 907 26.99 30.27 0.77
N THR A 908 26.30 29.28 1.30
CA THR A 908 25.67 28.23 0.49
C THR A 908 24.15 28.18 0.61
N ASN A 909 23.54 28.91 1.56
CA ASN A 909 22.09 29.04 1.76
C ASN A 909 21.30 27.72 1.66
N LYS A 910 21.90 26.59 2.04
CA LYS A 910 21.25 25.28 1.92
C LYS A 910 20.44 24.99 3.17
N VAL A 911 19.11 25.03 3.05
CA VAL A 911 18.16 24.73 4.12
C VAL A 911 18.39 23.32 4.69
N ARG A 912 18.41 23.18 6.03
CA ARG A 912 18.62 21.89 6.71
C ARG A 912 17.43 21.49 7.59
N LEU A 913 16.94 22.41 8.44
CA LEU A 913 15.82 22.20 9.37
C LEU A 913 15.82 20.82 10.03
N LYS A 914 16.93 20.51 10.72
CA LYS A 914 17.21 19.18 11.26
C LYS A 914 17.63 19.29 12.73
N ALA A 915 17.00 18.48 13.56
CA ALA A 915 17.41 18.29 14.95
C ALA A 915 18.48 17.20 15.06
N ASP A 916 19.53 17.48 15.82
CA ASP A 916 20.48 16.50 16.34
C ASP A 916 20.32 16.44 17.87
N LYS A 917 19.56 15.44 18.31
CA LYS A 917 19.19 15.25 19.72
C LYS A 917 20.39 14.79 20.56
N THR A 918 21.36 14.09 19.95
CA THR A 918 22.55 13.58 20.65
C THR A 918 23.52 14.71 20.94
N SER A 919 23.69 15.64 20.01
CA SER A 919 24.58 16.80 20.17
C SER A 919 23.86 18.03 20.73
N HIS A 920 22.58 17.91 21.11
CA HIS A 920 21.75 19.00 21.63
C HIS A 920 21.77 20.27 20.74
N LEU A 921 21.68 20.08 19.42
CA LEU A 921 21.73 21.17 18.43
C LEU A 921 20.61 21.06 17.39
N ILE A 922 20.26 22.19 16.77
CA ILE A 922 19.37 22.28 15.61
C ILE A 922 20.15 22.96 14.49
N GLU A 923 20.22 22.31 13.33
CA GLU A 923 20.72 22.90 12.10
C GLU A 923 19.56 23.57 11.35
N ILE A 924 19.63 24.90 11.21
CA ILE A 924 18.60 25.67 10.50
C ILE A 924 18.87 25.60 9.00
N ASP A 925 20.08 25.96 8.60
CA ASP A 925 20.59 25.87 7.24
C ASP A 925 22.11 25.58 7.27
N SER A 926 22.79 25.75 6.15
CA SER A 926 24.24 25.57 6.05
C SER A 926 25.07 26.57 6.86
N GLU A 927 24.47 27.69 7.25
CA GLU A 927 25.15 28.83 7.88
C GLU A 927 24.80 28.92 9.35
N THR A 928 23.56 28.66 9.74
CA THR A 928 23.06 28.89 11.10
C THR A 928 22.78 27.58 11.84
N GLN A 929 23.38 27.47 13.02
CA GLN A 929 23.12 26.41 14.00
C GLN A 929 22.66 27.02 15.33
N LEU A 930 21.69 26.36 15.98
CA LEU A 930 21.28 26.65 17.35
C LEU A 930 21.83 25.55 18.25
N LYS A 931 22.59 25.92 19.28
CA LYS A 931 23.19 25.00 20.26
C LYS A 931 22.54 25.16 21.64
N ASN A 932 22.80 24.19 22.51
CA ASN A 932 22.35 24.13 23.90
C ASN A 932 20.82 23.97 24.04
N ILE A 933 20.22 23.12 23.20
CA ILE A 933 18.81 22.77 23.36
C ILE A 933 18.66 21.81 24.56
N PRO A 934 17.85 22.13 25.58
CA PRO A 934 17.63 21.26 26.73
C PRO A 934 17.13 19.87 26.32
N GLU A 935 17.69 18.83 26.91
CA GLU A 935 17.26 17.45 26.64
C GLU A 935 15.76 17.25 26.91
N ILE A 936 15.27 17.85 28.00
CA ILE A 936 13.88 17.76 28.43
C ILE A 936 12.89 18.34 27.40
N ALA A 937 13.32 19.30 26.57
CA ALA A 937 12.46 19.87 25.53
C ALA A 937 12.05 18.83 24.47
N TRP A 938 12.92 17.84 24.21
CA TRP A 938 12.63 16.75 23.26
C TRP A 938 11.61 15.75 23.80
N GLN A 939 11.40 15.70 25.12
CA GLN A 939 10.47 14.76 25.76
C GLN A 939 9.01 15.16 25.58
N TYR A 940 8.72 16.44 25.30
CA TYR A 940 7.37 16.88 25.02
C TYR A 940 6.91 16.44 23.63
N GLN A 941 6.31 15.25 23.58
CA GLN A 941 5.85 14.59 22.36
C GLN A 941 4.39 14.91 22.04
N LEU A 942 4.14 15.36 20.81
CA LEU A 942 2.81 15.64 20.24
C LEU A 942 2.58 14.68 19.08
N GLY A 943 2.17 13.46 19.42
CA GLY A 943 2.08 12.34 18.49
C GLY A 943 3.46 11.68 18.34
N ASN A 944 4.00 11.65 17.12
CA ASN A 944 5.26 10.97 16.80
C ASN A 944 6.47 11.91 16.73
N ARG A 945 6.32 13.16 17.18
CA ARG A 945 7.33 14.22 17.09
C ARG A 945 7.31 15.06 18.34
N SER A 946 8.47 15.59 18.71
CA SER A 946 8.56 16.67 19.70
C SER A 946 7.91 17.95 19.16
N ALA A 947 7.53 18.85 20.06
CA ALA A 947 7.03 20.17 19.70
C ALA A 947 8.00 20.95 18.78
N LEU A 948 9.30 20.87 19.04
CA LEU A 948 10.34 21.50 18.21
C LEU A 948 10.40 20.88 16.79
N GLU A 949 10.30 19.56 16.68
CA GLU A 949 10.29 18.87 15.38
C GLU A 949 9.06 19.22 14.54
N TRP A 950 7.93 19.59 15.16
CA TRP A 950 6.76 20.10 14.43
C TRP A 950 7.06 21.42 13.72
N VAL A 951 7.74 22.35 14.40
CA VAL A 951 8.18 23.62 13.80
C VAL A 951 9.11 23.34 12.62
N LEU A 952 10.14 22.51 12.82
CA LEU A 952 11.10 22.18 11.77
C LEU A 952 10.44 21.54 10.54
N ASP A 953 9.49 20.64 10.72
CA ASP A 953 8.85 19.95 9.59
C ASP A 953 7.89 20.83 8.78
N GLN A 954 7.22 21.78 9.44
CA GLN A 954 6.18 22.60 8.81
C GLN A 954 6.75 23.77 8.01
N TYR A 955 7.99 24.20 8.31
CA TYR A 955 8.72 25.23 7.58
C TYR A 955 9.69 24.67 6.52
N LYS A 956 9.68 23.36 6.26
CA LYS A 956 10.43 22.79 5.13
C LYS A 956 9.81 23.22 3.80
N GLU A 957 10.66 23.67 2.89
CA GLU A 957 10.29 23.84 1.48
C GLU A 957 9.84 22.50 0.90
N LYS A 958 8.65 22.49 0.29
CA LYS A 958 8.03 21.31 -0.32
C LYS A 958 7.46 21.73 -1.66
N THR A 959 7.66 20.92 -2.68
CA THR A 959 6.98 21.12 -3.97
C THR A 959 5.48 20.85 -3.80
N PRO A 960 4.60 21.80 -4.16
CA PRO A 960 3.15 21.60 -4.07
C PRO A 960 2.69 20.38 -4.87
N LYS A 961 1.69 19.68 -4.34
CA LYS A 961 1.12 18.49 -4.99
C LYS A 961 0.15 18.87 -6.10
N ASP A 962 -0.67 19.88 -5.85
CA ASP A 962 -1.57 20.44 -6.85
C ASP A 962 -0.77 21.08 -8.02
N PRO A 963 -0.98 20.63 -9.28
CA PRO A 963 -0.22 21.13 -10.42
C PRO A 963 -0.38 22.63 -10.64
N THR A 964 -1.58 23.18 -10.43
CA THR A 964 -1.86 24.60 -10.63
C THR A 964 -1.18 25.45 -9.56
N ILE A 965 -1.20 25.01 -8.30
CA ILE A 965 -0.42 25.67 -7.25
C ILE A 965 1.08 25.62 -7.55
N ARG A 966 1.59 24.46 -7.99
CA ARG A 966 3.01 24.30 -8.33
C ARG A 966 3.46 25.25 -9.43
N GLU A 967 2.64 25.44 -10.45
CA GLU A 967 2.96 26.30 -11.59
C GLU A 967 2.78 27.79 -11.29
N LYS A 968 1.68 28.16 -10.61
CA LYS A 968 1.24 29.57 -10.51
C LYS A 968 1.52 30.22 -9.16
N PHE A 969 1.63 29.44 -8.08
CA PHE A 969 1.62 29.94 -6.70
C PHE A 969 2.74 29.34 -5.81
N ASN A 970 3.74 28.69 -6.40
CA ASN A 970 4.85 28.11 -5.64
C ASN A 970 5.94 29.14 -5.35
N ASN A 971 5.71 29.96 -4.33
CA ASN A 971 6.57 31.10 -3.96
C ASN A 971 7.07 31.04 -2.51
N TYR A 972 6.89 29.91 -1.82
CA TYR A 972 7.42 29.74 -0.47
C TYR A 972 8.94 29.50 -0.50
N HIS A 973 9.68 30.41 0.13
CA HIS A 973 11.11 30.26 0.36
C HIS A 973 11.40 30.33 1.86
N PHE A 974 12.10 29.35 2.41
CA PHE A 974 12.42 29.28 3.83
C PHE A 974 13.24 30.49 4.30
N ALA A 975 14.07 31.04 3.41
CA ALA A 975 14.87 32.24 3.68
C ALA A 975 14.02 33.41 4.22
N ASP A 976 12.79 33.57 3.73
CA ASP A 976 11.88 34.65 4.14
C ASP A 976 11.33 34.45 5.57
N TYR A 977 11.43 33.23 6.10
CA TYR A 977 10.88 32.85 7.41
C TYR A 977 11.97 32.46 8.42
N LYS A 978 13.24 32.49 8.05
CA LYS A 978 14.37 31.98 8.87
C LYS A 978 14.35 32.53 10.30
N GLU A 979 14.31 33.85 10.45
CA GLU A 979 14.36 34.50 11.77
C GLU A 979 13.07 34.25 12.56
N THR A 980 11.91 34.27 11.91
CA THR A 980 10.61 33.91 12.50
C THR A 980 10.63 32.48 13.05
N VAL A 981 11.26 31.55 12.33
CA VAL A 981 11.39 30.15 12.76
C VAL A 981 12.33 30.00 13.94
N ILE A 982 13.45 30.73 13.98
CA ILE A 982 14.37 30.71 15.12
C ILE A 982 13.67 31.25 16.39
N ASP A 983 12.94 32.37 16.26
CA ASP A 983 12.15 32.93 17.37
C ASP A 983 11.08 31.94 17.86
N LEU A 984 10.30 31.37 16.93
CA LEU A 984 9.28 30.39 17.26
C LEU A 984 9.86 29.13 17.92
N LEU A 985 11.02 28.63 17.45
CA LEU A 985 11.72 27.52 18.10
C LEU A 985 12.09 27.86 19.54
N GLY A 986 12.53 29.09 19.81
CA GLY A 986 12.85 29.55 21.16
C GLY A 986 11.62 29.51 22.06
N LYS A 987 10.50 30.04 21.59
CA LYS A 987 9.23 30.06 22.32
C LYS A 987 8.70 28.65 22.60
N VAL A 988 8.68 27.80 21.58
CA VAL A 988 8.24 26.40 21.69
C VAL A 988 9.19 25.59 22.58
N CYS A 989 10.48 25.92 22.61
CA CYS A 989 11.43 25.31 23.55
C CYS A 989 11.06 25.64 25.00
N THR A 990 10.81 26.91 25.33
CA THR A 990 10.34 27.32 26.66
C THR A 990 9.06 26.58 27.03
N VAL A 991 8.06 26.56 26.15
CA VAL A 991 6.82 25.80 26.35
C VAL A 991 7.10 24.33 26.64
N SER A 992 7.98 23.70 25.87
CA SER A 992 8.29 22.27 26.04
C SER A 992 8.93 21.99 27.40
N VAL A 993 9.90 22.82 27.82
CA VAL A 993 10.58 22.68 29.12
C VAL A 993 9.59 22.87 30.27
N GLU A 994 8.78 23.92 30.24
CA GLU A 994 7.83 24.23 31.30
C GLU A 994 6.70 23.20 31.39
N THR A 995 6.19 22.74 30.24
CA THR A 995 5.19 21.67 30.18
C THR A 995 5.72 20.38 30.79
N MET A 996 6.96 19.99 30.47
CA MET A 996 7.57 18.80 31.07
C MET A 996 7.88 18.99 32.55
N GLY A 997 8.21 20.21 33.00
CA GLY A 997 8.31 20.55 34.42
C GLY A 997 7.00 20.29 35.17
N ILE A 998 5.88 20.80 34.64
CA ILE A 998 4.54 20.56 35.23
C ILE A 998 4.17 19.08 35.21
N VAL A 999 4.45 18.37 34.11
CA VAL A 999 4.22 16.92 34.01
C VAL A 999 5.05 16.15 35.03
N GLY A 1000 6.29 16.59 35.29
CA GLY A 1000 7.14 16.03 36.34
C GLY A 1000 6.59 16.22 37.75
N GLU A 1001 5.83 17.29 38.01
CA GLU A 1001 5.14 17.49 39.30
C GLU A 1001 3.95 16.50 39.50
N MET A 1002 3.45 15.87 38.43
CA MET A 1002 2.34 14.91 38.45
C MET A 1002 2.77 13.46 38.72
N LEU A 1003 4.05 13.15 38.47
CA LEU A 1003 4.69 11.86 38.68
C LEU A 1003 5.16 11.73 40.13
#